data_AF-A0A6I8PR01-F1
#
_entry.id   AF-A0A6I8PR01-F1
#
_cell.length_a   1.000
_cell.length_b   1.000
_cell.length_c   1.000
_cell.angle_alpha   90.00
_cell.angle_beta   90.00
_cell.angle_gamma   90.00
#
_symmetry.space_group_name_H-M   'P 1'
#
loop_
_entity.id
_entity.type
_entity.pdbx_description
1 polymer ?
#
loop_
_entity_poly.entity_id
_entity_poly.type
_entity_poly.pdbx_seq_one_letter_code
_entity_poly.pdbx_strand_id
1 'polypeptide(L)'
;MAGILPLVFLIFSLGTSVVYSGSHTLKLYITKLTAPYPGLPDYLHMAYVDDLRYARYNKEINRCEYWIPALGAKWEPMTMQKNYMHNFEISHHQKTKLLTDLYNKTSGKDAIHVYQTKSACEMHEDGTITAYQEVAFDGKELIAYDYQTGTFIPTTPEAQIVAQIWNKNYAKIEKIFLEKFCTNRLSKYLNALASDLEKLVPPKVKVSSSESESGTKLHCRVYGFYPRDVEVKWIKNGRDEIHSEEAAQILPNPDGTYQIRVSVGVTPEGGATYSCHIDHSSLEKTLVVPFEYNNRSILYIIIPICAALLLLMIGLGLFLFKKGKKGSLFLFSAQQLCLRRLLLSHWRDHVTLPNQWKRLTHKNETNIPLCEYNGNMAGILPLVCLIFSLGTSVVYSGSHTLRFHVTKLTAPYPGFPDYMLLAYVDDLRFARYNNELNRCEFWIPALGALNERITKQKNYTHNFKISHHQKTKLLTDLYNKTSGKDAIHVYQTKSACVMHEDGTISAYQEVAFNGKELIAYDYQMGTFIPTTPEAQVAAQVWNEDYAKIEKVFLENFCTHRLSWYLPALASHLEKLVPPKVKVSISESDSGAELHCRVYGFYPRDVEVKWIKNGRDEIHSEEAAQILPNPDGTYQIRVSVGVTPEGGATYSCHVEHSSLEKTLVVPFEYNNRSILYIIIPICGALLLLMIGLGLFLFKKGKKDPNGSYQSGSTEPHIEN
;
A
#
# COMPACT_ATOMS: atom_id res chain seq x y z
N MET A 1 17.85 53.26 38.37
CA MET A 1 17.17 52.21 37.57
C MET A 1 16.49 51.23 38.51
N ALA A 2 15.27 51.51 38.98
CA ALA A 2 14.62 50.73 40.04
C ALA A 2 13.08 50.71 39.96
N GLY A 3 12.51 50.74 38.75
CA GLY A 3 11.04 50.84 38.56
C GLY A 3 10.42 49.95 37.47
N ILE A 4 11.22 49.19 36.71
CA ILE A 4 10.73 48.43 35.55
C ILE A 4 10.54 46.94 35.86
N LEU A 5 11.33 46.39 36.80
CA LEU A 5 11.26 44.97 37.19
C LEU A 5 9.91 44.50 37.79
N PRO A 6 9.19 45.29 38.62
CA PRO A 6 7.93 44.82 39.22
C PRO A 6 6.80 44.66 38.20
N LEU A 7 6.79 45.48 37.14
CA LEU A 7 5.72 45.46 36.15
C LEU A 7 5.76 44.19 35.28
N VAL A 8 6.97 43.72 34.95
CA VAL A 8 7.18 42.46 34.19
C VAL A 8 6.69 41.24 34.99
N PHE A 9 6.88 41.24 36.31
CA PHE A 9 6.37 40.16 37.17
C PHE A 9 4.84 40.18 37.35
N LEU A 10 4.18 41.33 37.24
CA LEU A 10 2.71 41.44 37.29
C LEU A 10 2.03 40.98 35.99
N ILE A 11 2.72 41.08 34.85
CA ILE A 11 2.21 40.53 33.57
C ILE A 11 2.37 39.00 33.53
N PHE A 12 3.40 38.44 34.19
CA PHE A 12 3.58 36.98 34.30
C PHE A 12 2.73 36.30 35.39
N SER A 13 2.09 37.06 36.30
CA SER A 13 1.21 36.50 37.35
C SER A 13 -0.28 36.57 37.03
N LEU A 14 -0.68 37.38 36.04
CA LEU A 14 -1.90 37.16 35.28
C LEU A 14 -1.69 35.96 34.36
N GLY A 15 -1.77 34.77 34.94
CA GLY A 15 -1.76 33.53 34.19
C GLY A 15 -2.86 33.58 33.14
N THR A 16 -2.47 33.66 31.87
CA THR A 16 -3.38 33.51 30.75
C THR A 16 -3.96 32.11 30.84
N SER A 17 -5.15 31.98 31.43
CA SER A 17 -6.10 30.97 31.00
C SER A 17 -6.19 31.12 29.49
N VAL A 18 -5.60 30.17 28.76
CA VAL A 18 -5.68 30.14 27.30
C VAL A 18 -7.16 29.99 26.98
N VAL A 19 -7.78 31.12 26.63
CA VAL A 19 -9.11 31.12 26.05
C VAL A 19 -8.88 30.62 24.63
N TYR A 20 -9.12 29.32 24.42
CA TYR A 20 -9.12 28.74 23.09
C TYR A 20 -10.16 29.51 22.27
N SER A 21 -9.72 30.14 21.19
CA SER A 21 -10.61 30.82 20.25
C SER A 21 -11.12 29.80 19.24
N GLY A 22 -12.42 29.86 18.96
CA GLY A 22 -13.18 28.85 18.24
C GLY A 22 -14.09 28.02 19.13
N SER A 23 -15.19 27.53 18.55
CA SER A 23 -16.02 26.51 19.18
C SER A 23 -15.34 25.14 19.11
N HIS A 24 -15.58 24.31 20.12
CA HIS A 24 -15.02 22.95 20.19
C HIS A 24 -16.13 21.91 20.36
N THR A 25 -16.02 20.78 19.67
CA THR A 25 -17.05 19.74 19.61
C THR A 25 -16.58 18.42 20.23
N LEU A 26 -17.27 17.92 21.25
CA LEU A 26 -17.11 16.56 21.76
C LEU A 26 -18.03 15.61 20.98
N LYS A 27 -17.46 14.70 20.17
CA LYS A 27 -18.21 13.75 19.32
C LYS A 27 -18.07 12.31 19.83
N LEU A 28 -19.17 11.57 19.88
CA LEU A 28 -19.25 10.15 20.21
C LEU A 28 -19.92 9.37 19.09
N TYR A 29 -19.27 8.32 18.62
CA TYR A 29 -19.82 7.35 17.67
C TYR A 29 -19.93 5.99 18.34
N ILE A 30 -21.14 5.44 18.37
CA ILE A 30 -21.46 4.16 19.00
C ILE A 30 -22.02 3.23 17.93
N THR A 31 -21.50 2.00 17.88
CA THR A 31 -22.06 0.91 17.08
C THR A 31 -22.36 -0.25 18.01
N LYS A 32 -23.57 -0.80 17.92
CA LYS A 32 -24.02 -1.98 18.65
C LYS A 32 -24.59 -3.02 17.69
N LEU A 33 -24.16 -4.26 17.83
CA LEU A 33 -24.76 -5.41 17.17
C LEU A 33 -25.74 -6.13 18.10
N THR A 34 -26.76 -6.78 17.53
CA THR A 34 -27.66 -7.69 18.28
C THR A 34 -27.06 -9.06 18.55
N ALA A 35 -26.15 -9.51 17.69
CA ALA A 35 -25.42 -10.77 17.81
C ALA A 35 -24.00 -10.63 17.24
N PRO A 36 -23.05 -11.51 17.61
CA PRO A 36 -21.64 -11.39 17.20
C PRO A 36 -21.45 -11.47 15.68
N TYR A 37 -20.55 -10.64 15.16
CA TYR A 37 -20.14 -10.67 13.75
C TYR A 37 -18.61 -10.78 13.63
N PRO A 38 -18.07 -11.68 12.78
CA PRO A 38 -16.63 -11.84 12.63
C PRO A 38 -15.91 -10.53 12.26
N GLY A 39 -15.00 -10.09 13.13
CA GLY A 39 -14.20 -8.88 12.92
C GLY A 39 -14.85 -7.55 13.36
N LEU A 40 -16.08 -7.57 13.89
CA LEU A 40 -16.74 -6.40 14.48
C LEU A 40 -17.19 -6.70 15.92
N PRO A 41 -16.82 -5.87 16.92
CA PRO A 41 -17.24 -6.09 18.30
C PRO A 41 -18.72 -5.75 18.50
N ASP A 42 -19.42 -6.53 19.32
CA ASP A 42 -20.85 -6.38 19.66
C ASP A 42 -21.23 -4.98 20.17
N TYR A 43 -20.26 -4.24 20.73
CA TYR A 43 -20.42 -2.87 21.16
C TYR A 43 -19.08 -2.12 21.08
N LEU A 44 -19.07 -1.09 20.24
CA LEU A 44 -17.96 -0.17 20.01
C LEU A 44 -18.39 1.25 20.35
N HIS A 45 -17.52 1.99 21.01
CA HIS A 45 -17.70 3.40 21.31
C HIS A 45 -16.39 4.15 21.01
N MET A 46 -16.47 5.18 20.17
CA MET A 46 -15.34 5.97 19.67
C MET A 46 -15.57 7.44 20.04
N ALA A 47 -14.59 8.08 20.68
CA ALA A 47 -14.72 9.44 21.20
C ALA A 47 -13.65 10.38 20.63
N TYR A 48 -14.09 11.59 20.29
CA TYR A 48 -13.32 12.62 19.61
C TYR A 48 -13.54 13.98 20.28
N VAL A 49 -12.49 14.80 20.36
CA VAL A 49 -12.62 16.24 20.53
C VAL A 49 -12.27 16.85 19.18
N ASP A 50 -13.17 17.64 18.61
CA ASP A 50 -13.16 18.07 17.22
C ASP A 50 -13.01 16.85 16.28
N ASP A 51 -11.85 16.70 15.63
CA ASP A 51 -11.51 15.51 14.83
C ASP A 51 -10.42 14.65 15.48
N LEU A 52 -9.89 15.09 16.62
CA LEU A 52 -8.87 14.40 17.42
C LEU A 52 -9.49 13.22 18.18
N ARG A 53 -9.26 12.01 17.65
CA ARG A 53 -9.72 10.75 18.24
C ARG A 53 -8.95 10.41 19.53
N TYR A 54 -9.53 10.68 20.68
CA TYR A 54 -8.84 10.54 21.97
C TYR A 54 -9.07 9.20 22.69
N ALA A 55 -10.22 8.55 22.52
CA ALA A 55 -10.53 7.29 23.22
C ALA A 55 -11.43 6.31 22.45
N ARG A 56 -11.30 5.02 22.80
CA ARG A 56 -12.17 3.92 22.35
C ARG A 56 -12.54 3.02 23.52
N TYR A 57 -13.79 2.58 23.57
CA TYR A 57 -14.21 1.42 24.35
C TYR A 57 -14.70 0.33 23.39
N ASN A 58 -14.19 -0.88 23.57
CA ASN A 58 -14.68 -2.09 22.93
C ASN A 58 -15.08 -3.07 24.05
N LYS A 59 -16.28 -3.65 23.94
CA LYS A 59 -16.81 -4.62 24.91
C LYS A 59 -15.96 -5.88 25.08
N GLU A 60 -15.33 -6.38 24.01
CA GLU A 60 -14.47 -7.57 24.02
C GLU A 60 -13.28 -7.43 24.98
N ILE A 61 -12.66 -6.23 24.98
CA ILE A 61 -11.53 -5.88 25.85
C ILE A 61 -11.99 -5.34 27.21
N ASN A 62 -13.28 -4.95 27.31
CA ASN A 62 -13.95 -4.38 28.47
C ASN A 62 -13.14 -3.26 29.19
N ARG A 63 -12.54 -2.38 28.38
CA ARG A 63 -11.64 -1.31 28.80
C ARG A 63 -11.76 -0.10 27.86
N CYS A 64 -11.60 1.09 28.42
CA CYS A 64 -11.34 2.30 27.65
C CYS A 64 -9.83 2.38 27.33
N GLU A 65 -9.51 2.41 26.05
CA GLU A 65 -8.19 2.74 25.51
C GLU A 65 -8.16 4.24 25.22
N TYR A 66 -7.12 4.93 25.69
CA TYR A 66 -6.88 6.34 25.42
C TYR A 66 -5.65 6.45 24.53
N TRP A 67 -5.77 7.11 23.38
CA TRP A 67 -4.65 7.34 22.48
C TRP A 67 -3.78 8.52 22.89
N ILE A 68 -4.32 9.40 23.73
CA ILE A 68 -3.62 10.58 24.22
C ILE A 68 -3.27 10.35 25.69
N PRO A 69 -1.98 10.18 26.05
CA PRO A 69 -1.56 9.86 27.41
C PRO A 69 -2.05 10.87 28.44
N ALA A 70 -2.16 12.14 28.04
CA ALA A 70 -2.67 13.22 28.86
C ALA A 70 -4.09 12.93 29.42
N LEU A 71 -4.95 12.21 28.69
CA LEU A 71 -6.33 11.90 29.08
C LEU A 71 -6.56 10.52 29.73
N GLY A 72 -5.49 9.76 29.96
CA GLY A 72 -5.58 8.39 30.50
C GLY A 72 -6.00 8.28 31.97
N ALA A 73 -5.44 7.30 32.69
CA ALA A 73 -5.76 7.00 34.10
C ALA A 73 -5.49 8.14 35.11
N LYS A 74 -5.01 9.30 34.63
CA LYS A 74 -4.73 10.51 35.39
C LYS A 74 -5.99 11.31 35.80
N TRP A 75 -7.09 11.20 35.04
CA TRP A 75 -8.29 12.05 35.24
C TRP A 75 -9.55 11.33 35.71
N GLU A 76 -9.76 10.06 35.33
CA GLU A 76 -10.92 9.27 35.76
C GLU A 76 -10.47 7.90 36.27
N PRO A 77 -10.86 7.48 37.49
CA PRO A 77 -10.57 6.12 37.98
C PRO A 77 -11.15 5.04 37.07
N MET A 78 -10.41 3.95 36.86
CA MET A 78 -10.82 2.87 35.94
C MET A 78 -12.15 2.20 36.34
N THR A 79 -12.53 2.23 37.63
CA THR A 79 -13.84 1.81 38.13
C THR A 79 -14.97 2.71 37.62
N MET A 80 -14.77 4.03 37.65
CA MET A 80 -15.73 5.02 37.18
C MET A 80 -15.94 4.92 35.67
N GLN A 81 -14.85 4.77 34.90
CA GLN A 81 -14.91 4.54 33.45
C GLN A 81 -15.72 3.29 33.09
N LYS A 82 -15.49 2.16 33.79
CA LYS A 82 -16.25 0.92 33.59
C LYS A 82 -17.74 1.11 33.90
N ASN A 83 -18.08 1.78 34.99
CA ASN A 83 -19.47 2.05 35.36
C ASN A 83 -20.18 2.92 34.31
N TYR A 84 -19.53 3.96 33.78
CA TYR A 84 -20.08 4.75 32.68
C TYR A 84 -20.35 3.90 31.44
N MET A 85 -19.35 3.13 30.96
CA MET A 85 -19.51 2.30 29.76
C MET A 85 -20.60 1.22 29.93
N HIS A 86 -20.71 0.63 31.12
CA HIS A 86 -21.76 -0.35 31.41
C HIS A 86 -23.16 0.26 31.38
N ASN A 87 -23.34 1.47 31.93
CA ASN A 87 -24.63 2.17 31.88
C ASN A 87 -25.06 2.52 30.45
N PHE A 88 -24.13 2.96 29.60
CA PHE A 88 -24.39 3.16 28.17
C PHE A 88 -24.78 1.85 27.48
N GLU A 89 -24.04 0.76 27.74
CA GLU A 89 -24.32 -0.54 27.15
C GLU A 89 -25.74 -1.03 27.49
N ILE A 90 -26.18 -0.88 28.74
CA ILE A 90 -27.54 -1.21 29.17
C ILE A 90 -28.58 -0.36 28.42
N SER A 91 -28.38 0.97 28.37
CA SER A 91 -29.32 1.88 27.69
C SER A 91 -29.44 1.55 26.20
N HIS A 92 -28.31 1.37 25.50
CA HIS A 92 -28.31 0.99 24.10
C HIS A 92 -28.86 -0.42 23.87
N HIS A 93 -28.62 -1.38 24.77
CA HIS A 93 -29.25 -2.70 24.68
C HIS A 93 -30.78 -2.62 24.78
N GLN A 94 -31.33 -1.80 25.67
CA GLN A 94 -32.78 -1.55 25.77
C GLN A 94 -33.33 -0.87 24.50
N LYS A 95 -32.64 0.18 23.99
CA LYS A 95 -33.01 0.86 22.74
C LYS A 95 -32.97 -0.09 21.54
N THR A 96 -31.88 -0.86 21.36
CA THR A 96 -31.73 -1.85 20.28
C THR A 96 -32.77 -2.95 20.37
N LYS A 97 -33.04 -3.52 21.55
CA LYS A 97 -34.02 -4.59 21.71
C LYS A 97 -35.42 -4.14 21.27
N LEU A 98 -35.85 -2.95 21.70
CA LEU A 98 -37.14 -2.38 21.26
C LEU A 98 -37.22 -2.23 19.73
N LEU A 99 -36.14 -1.82 19.07
CA LEU A 99 -36.08 -1.67 17.63
C LEU A 99 -36.16 -3.03 16.91
N THR A 100 -35.44 -4.03 17.41
CA THR A 100 -35.56 -5.42 16.92
C THR A 100 -36.98 -5.94 17.11
N ASP A 101 -37.58 -5.79 18.29
CA ASP A 101 -38.95 -6.26 18.57
C ASP A 101 -40.01 -5.58 17.68
N LEU A 102 -39.79 -4.33 17.25
CA LEU A 102 -40.70 -3.57 16.38
C LEU A 102 -40.51 -3.84 14.88
N TYR A 103 -39.27 -3.98 14.41
CA TYR A 103 -38.94 -4.07 12.99
C TYR A 103 -38.60 -5.48 12.50
N ASN A 104 -38.25 -6.43 13.38
CA ASN A 104 -38.00 -7.82 12.99
C ASN A 104 -39.31 -8.62 12.80
N LYS A 105 -40.10 -8.22 11.80
CA LYS A 105 -41.36 -8.88 11.41
C LYS A 105 -41.18 -9.92 10.30
N THR A 106 -40.02 -9.96 9.65
CA THR A 106 -39.75 -10.82 8.48
C THR A 106 -38.32 -11.38 8.40
N SER A 107 -37.39 -10.93 9.24
CA SER A 107 -36.02 -11.45 9.25
C SER A 107 -35.94 -12.74 10.08
N GLY A 108 -35.03 -13.64 9.70
CA GLY A 108 -34.83 -14.90 10.44
C GLY A 108 -34.38 -14.65 11.89
N LYS A 109 -34.51 -15.66 12.76
CA LYS A 109 -34.06 -15.59 14.17
C LYS A 109 -32.58 -15.23 14.32
N ASP A 110 -31.78 -15.48 13.28
CA ASP A 110 -30.33 -15.27 13.24
C ASP A 110 -29.94 -13.94 12.56
N ALA A 111 -30.89 -13.03 12.32
CA ALA A 111 -30.63 -11.74 11.71
C ALA A 111 -29.83 -10.80 12.65
N ILE A 112 -28.66 -10.38 12.20
CA ILE A 112 -27.81 -9.42 12.91
C ILE A 112 -28.26 -8.02 12.52
N HIS A 113 -28.75 -7.27 13.51
CA HIS A 113 -29.13 -5.87 13.35
C HIS A 113 -28.02 -4.95 13.89
N VAL A 114 -27.88 -3.79 13.25
CA VAL A 114 -26.86 -2.79 13.57
C VAL A 114 -27.54 -1.52 14.07
N TYR A 115 -27.38 -1.25 15.36
CA TYR A 115 -27.77 0.02 15.98
C TYR A 115 -26.58 0.96 16.01
N GLN A 116 -26.75 2.19 15.51
CA GLN A 116 -25.69 3.20 15.50
C GLN A 116 -26.18 4.51 16.11
N THR A 117 -25.29 5.23 16.79
CA THR A 117 -25.58 6.54 17.36
C THR A 117 -24.39 7.46 17.20
N LYS A 118 -24.65 8.67 16.69
CA LYS A 118 -23.71 9.79 16.62
C LYS A 118 -24.23 10.87 17.55
N SER A 119 -23.64 10.99 18.73
CA SER A 119 -23.92 12.11 19.65
C SER A 119 -22.80 13.13 19.52
N ALA A 120 -23.15 14.41 19.44
CA ALA A 120 -22.16 15.47 19.54
C ALA A 120 -22.70 16.63 20.38
N CYS A 121 -21.79 17.35 21.00
CA CYS A 121 -22.08 18.61 21.64
C CYS A 121 -20.92 19.56 21.42
N GLU A 122 -21.25 20.82 21.15
CA GLU A 122 -20.32 21.88 20.80
C GLU A 122 -20.44 22.98 21.85
N MET A 123 -19.31 23.43 22.37
CA MET A 123 -19.22 24.53 23.32
C MET A 123 -18.67 25.74 22.57
N HIS A 124 -19.44 26.83 22.59
CA HIS A 124 -19.12 28.09 21.93
C HIS A 124 -18.27 28.98 22.84
N GLU A 125 -17.64 30.02 22.26
CA GLU A 125 -16.77 30.96 23.01
C GLU A 125 -17.51 31.68 24.15
N ASP A 126 -18.83 31.89 24.02
CA ASP A 126 -19.68 32.49 25.06
C ASP A 126 -20.09 31.51 26.18
N GLY A 127 -19.62 30.26 26.11
CA GLY A 127 -19.95 29.18 27.05
C GLY A 127 -21.32 28.53 26.82
N THR A 128 -22.08 28.93 25.79
CA THR A 128 -23.29 28.21 25.40
C THR A 128 -22.94 26.85 24.79
N ILE A 129 -23.90 25.92 24.86
CA ILE A 129 -23.73 24.56 24.34
C ILE A 129 -24.86 24.24 23.38
N THR A 130 -24.49 23.84 22.17
CA THR A 130 -25.38 23.14 21.22
C THR A 130 -25.10 21.63 21.32
N ALA A 131 -26.11 20.81 21.10
CA ALA A 131 -25.95 19.36 21.08
C ALA A 131 -26.95 18.70 20.13
N TYR A 132 -26.61 17.50 19.66
CA TYR A 132 -27.50 16.65 18.88
C TYR A 132 -27.15 15.17 19.07
N GLN A 133 -28.12 14.31 18.77
CA GLN A 133 -27.91 12.87 18.67
C GLN A 133 -28.67 12.31 17.47
N GLU A 134 -27.94 11.76 16.50
CA GLU A 134 -28.51 11.02 15.37
C GLU A 134 -28.48 9.53 15.69
N VAL A 135 -29.58 8.81 15.41
CA VAL A 135 -29.69 7.37 15.60
C VAL A 135 -30.11 6.68 14.31
N ALA A 136 -29.32 5.68 13.92
CA ALA A 136 -29.58 4.85 12.76
C ALA A 136 -29.75 3.37 13.16
N PHE A 137 -30.56 2.65 12.40
CA PHE A 137 -30.80 1.22 12.56
C PHE A 137 -30.72 0.54 11.20
N ASP A 138 -29.91 -0.52 11.09
CA ASP A 138 -29.61 -1.24 9.84
C ASP A 138 -29.18 -0.31 8.69
N GLY A 139 -28.35 0.70 9.01
CA GLY A 139 -27.82 1.67 8.06
C GLY A 139 -28.81 2.75 7.62
N LYS A 140 -30.05 2.76 8.13
CA LYS A 140 -31.05 3.80 7.87
C LYS A 140 -31.16 4.75 9.06
N GLU A 141 -31.11 6.04 8.80
CA GLU A 141 -31.42 7.05 9.82
C GLU A 141 -32.88 6.91 10.27
N LEU A 142 -33.12 7.01 11.59
CA LEU A 142 -34.41 6.69 12.19
C LEU A 142 -34.97 7.83 13.04
N ILE A 143 -34.12 8.39 13.93
CA ILE A 143 -34.49 9.42 14.90
C ILE A 143 -33.31 10.37 15.08
N ALA A 144 -33.61 11.68 15.12
CA ALA A 144 -32.71 12.70 15.61
C ALA A 144 -33.23 13.24 16.96
N TYR A 145 -32.34 13.56 17.90
CA TYR A 145 -32.68 14.26 19.14
C TYR A 145 -32.45 15.76 18.94
N ASP A 146 -33.54 16.53 18.94
CA ASP A 146 -33.47 17.98 19.01
C ASP A 146 -33.26 18.41 20.47
N TYR A 147 -32.07 18.93 20.73
CA TYR A 147 -31.66 19.45 22.03
C TYR A 147 -32.42 20.71 22.47
N GLN A 148 -32.88 21.55 21.53
CA GLN A 148 -33.58 22.81 21.83
C GLN A 148 -34.94 22.51 22.47
N THR A 149 -35.80 21.74 21.78
CA THR A 149 -37.07 21.27 22.36
C THR A 149 -36.88 20.17 23.40
N GLY A 150 -35.73 19.48 23.36
CA GLY A 150 -35.41 18.36 24.24
C GLY A 150 -36.16 17.08 23.88
N THR A 151 -36.46 16.87 22.60
CA THR A 151 -37.31 15.76 22.12
C THR A 151 -36.68 14.97 20.97
N PHE A 152 -36.98 13.68 20.91
CA PHE A 152 -36.69 12.81 19.78
C PHE A 152 -37.69 13.06 18.65
N ILE A 153 -37.17 13.45 17.49
CA ILE A 153 -37.89 13.68 16.25
C ILE A 153 -37.69 12.46 15.33
N PRO A 154 -38.77 11.82 14.84
CA PRO A 154 -38.67 10.74 13.86
C PRO A 154 -38.29 11.28 12.48
N THR A 155 -37.36 10.61 11.79
CA THR A 155 -36.98 10.97 10.41
C THR A 155 -37.90 10.36 9.37
N THR A 156 -38.63 9.29 9.73
CA THR A 156 -39.62 8.62 8.87
C THR A 156 -40.94 8.37 9.62
N PRO A 157 -42.09 8.17 8.93
CA PRO A 157 -43.36 7.85 9.57
C PRO A 157 -43.31 6.58 10.43
N GLU A 158 -42.54 5.56 10.01
CA GLU A 158 -42.39 4.29 10.72
C GLU A 158 -41.70 4.46 12.09
N ALA A 159 -40.82 5.47 12.22
CA ALA A 159 -40.13 5.80 13.45
C ALA A 159 -40.99 6.53 14.50
N GLN A 160 -42.21 6.97 14.15
CA GLN A 160 -43.03 7.81 15.01
C GLN A 160 -43.39 7.15 16.36
N ILE A 161 -43.65 5.84 16.37
CA ILE A 161 -43.93 5.09 17.61
C ILE A 161 -42.70 4.96 18.50
N VAL A 162 -41.51 4.80 17.90
CA VAL A 162 -40.23 4.75 18.63
C VAL A 162 -39.97 6.12 19.29
N ALA A 163 -40.16 7.20 18.54
CA ALA A 163 -39.99 8.57 19.04
C ALA A 163 -40.94 8.86 20.22
N GLN A 164 -42.21 8.44 20.15
CA GLN A 164 -43.14 8.57 21.28
C GLN A 164 -42.68 7.81 22.53
N ILE A 165 -42.22 6.57 22.39
CA ILE A 165 -41.70 5.76 23.51
C ILE A 165 -40.45 6.40 24.11
N TRP A 166 -39.52 6.88 23.28
CA TRP A 166 -38.27 7.49 23.74
C TRP A 166 -38.48 8.89 24.34
N ASN A 167 -39.44 9.67 23.84
CA ASN A 167 -39.84 10.94 24.45
C ASN A 167 -40.44 10.74 25.85
N LYS A 168 -41.21 9.66 26.05
CA LYS A 168 -41.76 9.32 27.37
C LYS A 168 -40.68 8.84 28.35
N ASN A 169 -39.73 8.03 27.89
CA ASN A 169 -38.84 7.26 28.78
C ASN A 169 -37.41 7.82 28.91
N TYR A 170 -36.88 8.48 27.88
CA TYR A 170 -35.45 8.83 27.78
C TYR A 170 -35.16 10.32 27.60
N ALA A 171 -36.05 11.11 26.97
CA ALA A 171 -35.76 12.50 26.56
C ALA A 171 -35.17 13.39 27.67
N LYS A 172 -35.70 13.33 28.90
CA LYS A 172 -35.16 14.11 30.03
C LYS A 172 -33.75 13.67 30.45
N ILE A 173 -33.47 12.38 30.37
CA ILE A 173 -32.16 11.81 30.72
C ILE A 173 -31.14 12.12 29.62
N GLU A 174 -31.55 12.05 28.35
CA GLU A 174 -30.71 12.39 27.20
C GLU A 174 -30.26 13.86 27.23
N LYS A 175 -31.16 14.80 27.58
CA LYS A 175 -30.81 16.22 27.77
C LYS A 175 -29.74 16.42 28.83
N ILE A 176 -29.98 15.88 30.04
CA ILE A 176 -29.04 15.95 31.17
C ILE A 176 -27.72 15.27 30.81
N PHE A 177 -27.76 14.17 30.05
CA PHE A 177 -26.57 13.49 29.58
C PHE A 177 -25.74 14.39 28.68
N LEU A 178 -26.30 14.94 27.60
CA LEU A 178 -25.58 15.80 26.65
C LEU A 178 -24.98 17.04 27.34
N GLU A 179 -25.75 17.73 28.19
CA GLU A 179 -25.31 18.90 28.96
C GLU A 179 -24.14 18.58 29.89
N LYS A 180 -24.29 17.54 30.74
CA LYS A 180 -23.24 17.17 31.71
C LYS A 180 -22.04 16.50 31.05
N PHE A 181 -22.24 15.82 29.92
CA PHE A 181 -21.17 15.20 29.17
C PHE A 181 -20.25 16.27 28.57
N CYS A 182 -20.79 17.30 27.91
CA CYS A 182 -19.99 18.38 27.36
C CYS A 182 -19.29 19.20 28.46
N THR A 183 -20.07 19.79 29.37
CA THR A 183 -19.53 20.69 30.42
C THR A 183 -18.43 20.04 31.25
N ASN A 184 -18.59 18.79 31.65
CA ASN A 184 -17.65 18.09 32.54
C ASN A 184 -16.40 17.55 31.80
N ARG A 185 -16.49 17.18 30.52
CA ARG A 185 -15.37 16.61 29.77
C ARG A 185 -14.63 17.66 28.95
N LEU A 186 -15.32 18.44 28.13
CA LEU A 186 -14.66 19.33 27.18
C LEU A 186 -13.84 20.41 27.91
N SER A 187 -14.40 21.06 28.93
CA SER A 187 -13.68 22.03 29.78
C SER A 187 -12.38 21.49 30.42
N LYS A 188 -12.33 20.19 30.73
CA LYS A 188 -11.14 19.52 31.27
C LYS A 188 -10.17 19.08 30.18
N TYR A 189 -10.68 18.73 29.00
CA TYR A 189 -9.90 18.13 27.93
C TYR A 189 -9.19 19.18 27.08
N LEU A 190 -9.78 20.34 26.79
CA LEU A 190 -9.14 21.37 25.96
C LEU A 190 -7.74 21.74 26.46
N ASN A 191 -7.61 22.02 27.76
CA ASN A 191 -6.31 22.27 28.42
C ASN A 191 -5.29 21.12 28.32
N ALA A 192 -5.77 19.87 28.27
CA ALA A 192 -4.93 18.68 28.19
C ALA A 192 -4.64 18.23 26.74
N LEU A 193 -5.35 18.80 25.77
CA LEU A 193 -5.29 18.47 24.35
C LEU A 193 -4.74 19.61 23.48
N ALA A 194 -4.45 20.78 24.04
CA ALA A 194 -4.00 21.99 23.34
C ALA A 194 -3.01 21.70 22.18
N SER A 195 -1.88 21.08 22.49
CA SER A 195 -0.82 20.76 21.51
C SER A 195 -1.22 19.75 20.44
N ASP A 196 -2.22 18.89 20.71
CA ASP A 196 -2.73 17.92 19.76
C ASP A 196 -3.84 18.52 18.86
N LEU A 197 -4.61 19.49 19.37
CA LEU A 197 -5.64 20.23 18.63
C LEU A 197 -5.03 21.32 17.73
N GLU A 198 -4.01 22.02 18.22
CA GLU A 198 -3.22 23.01 17.46
C GLU A 198 -2.27 22.38 16.43
N LYS A 199 -2.17 21.04 16.42
CA LYS A 199 -1.28 20.33 15.49
C LYS A 199 -1.76 20.52 14.06
N LEU A 200 -0.89 21.07 13.21
CA LEU A 200 -1.11 21.24 11.78
C LEU A 200 -0.18 20.31 10.98
N VAL A 201 -0.73 19.52 10.05
CA VAL A 201 0.06 18.62 9.19
C VAL A 201 -0.20 18.95 7.71
N PRO A 202 0.83 19.25 6.90
CA PRO A 202 0.65 19.65 5.50
C PRO A 202 0.34 18.46 4.56
N PRO A 203 -0.59 18.63 3.60
CA PRO A 203 -0.91 17.60 2.62
C PRO A 203 0.27 17.22 1.71
N LYS A 204 0.38 15.92 1.43
CA LYS A 204 1.16 15.39 0.31
C LYS A 204 0.22 15.13 -0.86
N VAL A 205 0.67 15.42 -2.07
CA VAL A 205 -0.16 15.36 -3.27
C VAL A 205 0.49 14.47 -4.32
N LYS A 206 -0.31 13.63 -4.98
CA LYS A 206 0.07 12.89 -6.17
C LYS A 206 -0.97 13.07 -7.26
N VAL A 207 -0.52 13.58 -8.41
CA VAL A 207 -1.33 13.74 -9.61
C VAL A 207 -1.03 12.63 -10.61
N SER A 208 -2.06 12.14 -11.31
CA SER A 208 -1.95 11.10 -12.35
C SER A 208 -3.16 11.13 -13.29
N SER A 209 -3.03 10.57 -14.49
CA SER A 209 -4.15 10.34 -15.42
C SER A 209 -4.43 8.84 -15.65
N SER A 210 -5.64 8.56 -16.15
CA SER A 210 -6.03 7.28 -16.74
C SER A 210 -6.87 7.51 -18.00
N GLU A 211 -6.68 6.70 -19.04
CA GLU A 211 -7.56 6.73 -20.21
C GLU A 211 -8.85 5.92 -19.96
N SER A 212 -9.95 6.37 -20.56
CA SER A 212 -11.26 5.72 -20.51
C SER A 212 -12.02 5.95 -21.82
N GLU A 213 -13.11 5.21 -22.07
CA GLU A 213 -13.90 5.35 -23.31
C GLU A 213 -14.51 6.74 -23.51
N SER A 214 -14.72 7.50 -22.43
CA SER A 214 -15.20 8.89 -22.45
C SER A 214 -14.08 9.94 -22.48
N GLY A 215 -12.80 9.54 -22.53
CA GLY A 215 -11.64 10.43 -22.60
C GLY A 215 -10.66 10.25 -21.43
N THR A 216 -9.77 11.23 -21.26
CA THR A 216 -8.73 11.21 -20.23
C THR A 216 -9.31 11.64 -18.88
N LYS A 217 -9.15 10.82 -17.85
CA LYS A 217 -9.56 11.16 -16.47
C LYS A 217 -8.33 11.54 -15.65
N LEU A 218 -8.37 12.72 -15.03
CA LEU A 218 -7.33 13.20 -14.12
C LEU A 218 -7.66 12.81 -12.68
N HIS A 219 -6.64 12.56 -11.87
CA HIS A 219 -6.77 12.19 -10.46
C HIS A 219 -5.79 13.01 -9.62
N CYS A 220 -6.32 13.73 -8.63
CA CYS A 220 -5.53 14.35 -7.59
C CYS A 220 -5.76 13.56 -6.29
N ARG A 221 -4.71 12.90 -5.79
CA ARG A 221 -4.74 12.21 -4.50
C ARG A 221 -4.00 13.06 -3.47
N VAL A 222 -4.73 13.58 -2.50
CA VAL A 222 -4.23 14.40 -1.39
C VAL A 222 -4.25 13.53 -0.13
N TYR A 223 -3.15 13.46 0.62
CA TYR A 223 -3.01 12.52 1.74
C TYR A 223 -2.00 13.01 2.79
N GLY A 224 -2.16 12.56 4.03
CA GLY A 224 -1.24 12.89 5.12
C GLY A 224 -1.48 14.26 5.76
N PHE A 225 -2.66 14.85 5.58
CA PHE A 225 -3.04 16.13 6.17
C PHE A 225 -3.84 15.98 7.47
N TYR A 226 -3.80 17.02 8.31
CA TYR A 226 -4.60 17.17 9.52
C TYR A 226 -4.67 18.67 9.86
N PRO A 227 -5.84 19.26 10.22
CA PRO A 227 -7.13 18.66 10.58
C PRO A 227 -7.89 18.02 9.41
N ARG A 228 -9.12 17.57 9.64
CA ARG A 228 -9.91 16.83 8.63
C ARG A 228 -10.35 17.70 7.45
N ASP A 229 -10.59 18.98 7.69
CA ASP A 229 -11.20 19.89 6.72
C ASP A 229 -10.19 20.30 5.63
N VAL A 230 -10.58 20.13 4.37
CA VAL A 230 -9.73 20.37 3.20
C VAL A 230 -10.59 20.70 1.99
N GLU A 231 -10.17 21.68 1.20
CA GLU A 231 -10.75 21.94 -0.12
C GLU A 231 -9.77 21.46 -1.21
N VAL A 232 -10.28 20.72 -2.20
CA VAL A 232 -9.47 20.18 -3.31
C VAL A 232 -10.18 20.41 -4.63
N LYS A 233 -9.59 21.26 -5.49
CA LYS A 233 -10.16 21.71 -6.75
C LYS A 233 -9.26 21.37 -7.93
N TRP A 234 -9.85 21.19 -9.10
CA TRP A 234 -9.13 21.09 -10.37
C TRP A 234 -9.30 22.40 -11.13
N ILE A 235 -8.20 23.03 -11.53
CA ILE A 235 -8.19 24.29 -12.27
C ILE A 235 -7.57 24.08 -13.66
N LYS A 236 -8.33 24.41 -14.71
CA LYS A 236 -7.88 24.49 -16.11
C LYS A 236 -7.38 25.91 -16.40
N ASN A 237 -6.28 26.01 -17.13
CA ASN A 237 -5.67 27.27 -17.59
C ASN A 237 -5.43 28.33 -16.47
N GLY A 238 -5.29 27.87 -15.22
CA GLY A 238 -5.10 28.74 -14.05
C GLY A 238 -6.31 29.57 -13.64
N ARG A 239 -7.51 29.33 -14.20
CA ARG A 239 -8.72 30.12 -13.89
C ARG A 239 -10.02 29.31 -13.79
N ASP A 240 -10.21 28.32 -14.66
CA ASP A 240 -11.51 27.66 -14.80
C ASP A 240 -11.58 26.45 -13.85
N GLU A 241 -12.46 26.51 -12.85
CA GLU A 241 -12.68 25.38 -11.94
C GLU A 241 -13.47 24.25 -12.62
N ILE A 242 -12.98 23.02 -12.47
CA ILE A 242 -13.63 21.80 -12.94
C ILE A 242 -14.14 21.05 -11.70
N HIS A 243 -15.46 20.98 -11.56
CA HIS A 243 -16.09 20.19 -10.50
C HIS A 243 -16.03 18.68 -10.81
N SER A 244 -15.92 17.88 -9.76
CA SER A 244 -15.96 16.42 -9.83
C SER A 244 -17.41 15.93 -9.87
N GLU A 245 -17.73 15.03 -10.79
CA GLU A 245 -19.00 14.28 -10.79
C GLU A 245 -19.03 13.20 -9.69
N GLU A 246 -17.87 12.83 -9.15
CA GLU A 246 -17.74 11.87 -8.05
C GLU A 246 -17.76 12.61 -6.70
N ALA A 247 -18.63 12.18 -5.78
CA ALA A 247 -18.64 12.64 -4.40
C ALA A 247 -17.38 12.17 -3.66
N ALA A 248 -16.35 13.01 -3.63
CA ALA A 248 -15.07 12.72 -3.00
C ALA A 248 -15.23 12.60 -1.47
N GLN A 249 -14.83 11.45 -0.92
CA GLN A 249 -14.91 11.20 0.52
C GLN A 249 -13.54 11.37 1.19
N ILE A 250 -13.51 12.08 2.33
CA ILE A 250 -12.34 12.21 3.19
C ILE A 250 -12.25 10.98 4.09
N LEU A 251 -11.23 10.15 3.87
CA LEU A 251 -10.98 8.90 4.57
C LEU A 251 -9.87 9.08 5.63
N PRO A 252 -10.03 8.53 6.85
CA PRO A 252 -8.98 8.57 7.86
C PRO A 252 -7.87 7.55 7.58
N ASN A 253 -6.64 7.91 7.95
CA ASN A 253 -5.47 7.03 7.92
C ASN A 253 -5.17 6.45 9.33
N PRO A 254 -4.45 5.33 9.43
CA PRO A 254 -4.08 4.73 10.72
C PRO A 254 -3.21 5.64 11.62
N ASP A 255 -2.46 6.57 11.02
CA ASP A 255 -1.57 7.53 11.71
C ASP A 255 -2.30 8.78 12.25
N GLY A 256 -3.62 8.87 12.08
CA GLY A 256 -4.44 10.01 12.50
C GLY A 256 -4.55 11.14 11.48
N THR A 257 -3.90 11.05 10.33
CA THR A 257 -4.08 11.98 9.21
C THR A 257 -5.25 11.56 8.30
N TYR A 258 -5.54 12.36 7.28
CA TYR A 258 -6.61 12.09 6.31
C TYR A 258 -6.10 11.93 4.87
N GLN A 259 -6.96 11.40 4.00
CA GLN A 259 -6.75 11.36 2.56
C GLN A 259 -8.07 11.58 1.79
N ILE A 260 -7.97 12.17 0.61
CA ILE A 260 -9.06 12.39 -0.35
C ILE A 260 -8.55 12.19 -1.78
N ARG A 261 -9.42 11.76 -2.69
CA ARG A 261 -9.15 11.70 -4.13
C ARG A 261 -10.24 12.47 -4.86
N VAL A 262 -9.84 13.49 -5.63
CA VAL A 262 -10.74 14.23 -6.52
C VAL A 262 -10.36 13.90 -7.97
N SER A 263 -11.34 13.45 -8.76
CA SER A 263 -11.15 13.02 -10.14
C SER A 263 -12.04 13.84 -11.08
N VAL A 264 -11.51 14.23 -12.24
CA VAL A 264 -12.29 14.95 -13.27
C VAL A 264 -12.05 14.33 -14.64
N GLY A 265 -13.09 14.27 -15.47
CA GLY A 265 -12.95 13.94 -16.88
C GLY A 265 -12.50 15.19 -17.66
N VAL A 266 -11.54 15.04 -18.56
CA VAL A 266 -11.06 16.14 -19.41
C VAL A 266 -10.88 15.67 -20.85
N THR A 267 -11.18 16.56 -21.80
CA THR A 267 -10.82 16.40 -23.21
C THR A 267 -9.45 17.04 -23.44
N PRO A 268 -8.45 16.34 -24.00
CA PRO A 268 -7.14 16.94 -24.30
C PRO A 268 -7.23 18.01 -25.40
N GLU A 269 -7.33 19.27 -24.99
CA GLU A 269 -7.20 20.44 -25.87
C GLU A 269 -5.73 20.84 -26.03
N GLY A 270 -5.30 21.15 -27.26
CA GLY A 270 -3.93 21.52 -27.56
C GLY A 270 -3.49 22.79 -26.84
N GLY A 271 -2.60 22.65 -25.85
CA GLY A 271 -2.08 23.76 -25.04
C GLY A 271 -2.85 24.04 -23.75
N ALA A 272 -3.94 23.32 -23.47
CA ALA A 272 -4.62 23.44 -22.18
C ALA A 272 -3.74 22.90 -21.04
N THR A 273 -3.71 23.63 -19.92
CA THR A 273 -2.98 23.23 -18.71
C THR A 273 -3.95 22.88 -17.59
N TYR A 274 -3.60 21.89 -16.79
CA TYR A 274 -4.44 21.42 -15.67
C TYR A 274 -3.60 21.39 -14.39
N SER A 275 -4.20 21.81 -13.28
CA SER A 275 -3.54 21.84 -11.97
C SER A 275 -4.52 21.49 -10.87
N CYS A 276 -4.06 20.74 -9.87
CA CYS A 276 -4.81 20.50 -8.65
C CYS A 276 -4.46 21.58 -7.63
N HIS A 277 -5.46 22.22 -7.06
CA HIS A 277 -5.36 23.28 -6.05
C HIS A 277 -5.90 22.72 -4.73
N ILE A 278 -5.12 22.85 -3.67
CA ILE A 278 -5.46 22.34 -2.33
C ILE A 278 -5.43 23.51 -1.36
N ASP A 279 -6.55 23.79 -0.70
CA ASP A 279 -6.63 24.70 0.43
C ASP A 279 -6.85 23.91 1.73
N HIS A 280 -6.11 24.29 2.76
CA HIS A 280 -6.02 23.55 4.02
C HIS A 280 -5.32 24.41 5.08
N SER A 281 -5.83 24.41 6.32
CA SER A 281 -5.38 25.33 7.39
C SER A 281 -3.91 25.20 7.82
N SER A 282 -3.24 24.10 7.47
CA SER A 282 -1.78 23.94 7.66
C SER A 282 -0.91 24.56 6.57
N LEU A 283 -1.52 25.26 5.60
CA LEU A 283 -0.84 25.96 4.51
C LEU A 283 -1.06 27.47 4.65
N GLU A 284 0.00 28.27 4.51
CA GLU A 284 -0.12 29.74 4.43
C GLU A 284 -0.82 30.22 3.15
N LYS A 285 -0.78 29.38 2.09
CA LYS A 285 -1.31 29.65 0.74
C LYS A 285 -1.70 28.34 0.07
N THR A 286 -2.69 28.40 -0.81
CA THR A 286 -3.16 27.27 -1.63
C THR A 286 -2.00 26.56 -2.33
N LEU A 287 -1.90 25.24 -2.14
CA LEU A 287 -0.89 24.40 -2.78
C LEU A 287 -1.35 24.05 -4.20
N VAL A 288 -0.54 24.45 -5.19
CA VAL A 288 -0.83 24.23 -6.63
C VAL A 288 0.11 23.17 -7.20
N VAL A 289 -0.46 22.10 -7.77
CA VAL A 289 0.30 20.98 -8.35
C VAL A 289 -0.10 20.77 -9.82
N PRO A 290 0.78 21.06 -10.80
CA PRO A 290 0.47 20.90 -12.22
C PRO A 290 0.43 19.44 -12.66
N PHE A 291 -0.32 19.16 -13.73
CA PHE A 291 -0.32 17.87 -14.43
C PHE A 291 0.61 17.91 -15.64
N GLU A 292 1.55 16.96 -15.72
CA GLU A 292 2.48 16.80 -16.85
C GLU A 292 2.14 15.58 -17.72
N TYR A 293 2.08 15.80 -19.04
CA TYR A 293 1.74 14.74 -20.00
C TYR A 293 2.99 13.93 -20.43
N ASN A 294 2.95 12.61 -20.30
CA ASN A 294 4.10 11.72 -20.52
C ASN A 294 4.34 11.42 -22.01
N ASN A 295 5.01 12.34 -22.72
CA ASN A 295 5.21 12.34 -24.18
C ASN A 295 6.18 11.27 -24.75
N ARG A 296 6.20 10.03 -24.23
CA ARG A 296 7.03 8.95 -24.79
C ARG A 296 6.61 8.50 -26.20
N SER A 297 5.33 8.64 -26.57
CA SER A 297 4.79 8.15 -27.84
C SER A 297 5.25 8.95 -29.07
N ILE A 298 5.61 10.23 -28.92
CA ILE A 298 5.97 11.11 -30.05
C ILE A 298 7.29 10.65 -30.71
N LEU A 299 8.23 10.09 -29.93
CA LEU A 299 9.53 9.67 -30.44
C LEU A 299 9.42 8.53 -31.48
N TYR A 300 8.48 7.60 -31.27
CA TYR A 300 8.24 6.47 -32.17
C TYR A 300 7.64 6.86 -33.52
N ILE A 301 7.04 8.06 -33.62
CA ILE A 301 6.44 8.57 -34.87
C ILE A 301 7.48 9.34 -35.71
N ILE A 302 8.40 10.07 -35.07
CA ILE A 302 9.40 10.91 -35.76
C ILE A 302 10.45 10.06 -36.49
N ILE A 303 10.95 8.99 -35.86
CA ILE A 303 11.99 8.10 -36.40
C ILE A 303 11.64 7.55 -37.81
N PRO A 304 10.47 6.91 -38.04
CA PRO A 304 10.13 6.40 -39.38
C PRO A 304 9.90 7.49 -40.42
N ILE A 305 9.40 8.67 -40.03
CA ILE A 305 9.23 9.82 -40.95
C ILE A 305 10.59 10.31 -41.45
N CYS A 306 11.56 10.49 -40.54
CA CYS A 306 12.92 10.89 -40.91
C CYS A 306 13.59 9.85 -41.82
N ALA A 307 13.42 8.55 -41.55
CA ALA A 307 13.96 7.48 -42.38
C ALA A 307 13.36 7.47 -43.81
N ALA A 308 12.04 7.65 -43.93
CA ALA A 308 11.35 7.70 -45.22
C ALA A 308 11.79 8.89 -46.09
N LEU A 309 11.96 10.07 -45.49
CA LEU A 309 12.47 11.27 -46.18
C LEU A 309 13.91 11.06 -46.67
N LEU A 310 14.76 10.42 -45.88
CA LEU A 310 16.15 10.13 -46.25
C LEU A 310 16.23 9.18 -47.47
N LEU A 311 15.40 8.13 -47.50
CA LEU A 311 15.31 7.22 -48.64
C LEU A 311 14.79 7.90 -49.92
N LEU A 312 13.78 8.78 -49.80
CA LEU A 312 13.30 9.59 -50.93
C LEU A 312 14.39 10.48 -51.52
N MET A 313 15.20 11.13 -50.67
CA MET A 313 16.31 11.98 -51.10
C MET A 313 17.43 11.19 -51.79
N ILE A 314 17.77 9.99 -51.30
CA ILE A 314 18.71 9.09 -51.96
C ILE A 314 18.17 8.67 -53.34
N GLY A 315 16.88 8.33 -53.44
CA GLY A 315 16.22 8.01 -54.69
C GLY A 315 16.27 9.16 -55.72
N LEU A 316 15.97 10.39 -55.28
CA LEU A 316 16.08 11.59 -56.13
C LEU A 316 17.52 11.85 -56.58
N GLY A 317 18.50 11.73 -55.67
CA GLY A 317 19.91 11.91 -55.97
C GLY A 317 20.40 10.93 -57.04
N LEU A 318 20.07 9.64 -56.88
CA LEU A 318 20.39 8.61 -57.87
C LEU A 318 19.69 8.84 -59.22
N PHE A 319 18.44 9.30 -59.23
CA PHE A 319 17.70 9.62 -60.45
C PHE A 319 18.34 10.80 -61.22
N LEU A 320 18.70 11.88 -60.53
CA LEU A 320 19.36 13.03 -61.12
C LEU A 320 20.80 12.69 -61.58
N PHE A 321 21.54 11.89 -60.82
CA PHE A 321 22.87 11.42 -61.21
C PHE A 321 22.83 10.53 -62.47
N LYS A 322 21.79 9.70 -62.64
CA LYS A 322 21.56 8.95 -63.88
C LYS A 322 21.26 9.87 -65.07
N LYS A 323 20.51 10.96 -64.88
CA LYS A 323 20.27 11.97 -65.93
C LYS A 323 21.54 12.76 -66.32
N GLY A 324 22.49 12.92 -65.41
CA GLY A 324 23.78 13.61 -65.67
C GLY A 324 24.75 12.83 -66.57
N LYS A 325 24.49 11.56 -66.90
CA LYS A 325 25.34 10.73 -67.78
C LYS A 325 24.52 10.06 -68.90
N LYS A 326 24.19 10.83 -69.95
CA LYS A 326 24.14 10.46 -71.39
C LYS A 326 23.18 11.36 -72.18
N GLY A 327 23.71 12.07 -73.17
CA GLY A 327 23.18 12.01 -74.55
C GLY A 327 24.23 11.28 -75.41
N SER A 328 23.93 10.62 -76.52
CA SER A 328 22.66 10.21 -77.17
C SER A 328 23.02 9.09 -78.19
N LEU A 329 22.16 8.35 -78.91
CA LEU A 329 20.70 8.26 -79.06
C LEU A 329 20.36 6.83 -79.59
N PHE A 330 19.07 6.53 -79.88
CA PHE A 330 18.57 5.38 -80.66
C PHE A 330 18.65 3.96 -80.01
N LEU A 331 17.64 3.08 -80.13
CA LEU A 331 16.41 3.07 -80.94
C LEU A 331 15.13 2.98 -80.09
N PHE A 332 14.04 3.59 -80.59
CA PHE A 332 12.66 3.27 -80.19
C PHE A 332 12.15 2.08 -81.01
N SER A 333 11.53 1.10 -80.37
CA SER A 333 10.40 0.37 -80.95
C SER A 333 9.47 -0.14 -79.85
N ALA A 334 8.17 -0.02 -80.11
CA ALA A 334 7.11 -0.40 -79.20
C ALA A 334 7.04 -1.93 -79.00
N GLN A 335 6.54 -2.36 -77.83
CA GLN A 335 5.31 -3.15 -77.85
C GLN A 335 4.55 -3.12 -76.52
N GLN A 336 3.26 -2.82 -76.64
CA GLN A 336 2.24 -2.94 -75.60
C GLN A 336 1.48 -4.26 -75.84
N LEU A 337 0.86 -4.79 -74.78
CA LEU A 337 -0.20 -5.81 -74.80
C LEU A 337 0.11 -7.29 -75.19
N CYS A 338 -0.33 -8.19 -74.29
CA CYS A 338 -1.08 -9.43 -74.56
C CYS A 338 -0.51 -10.50 -75.53
N LEU A 339 -0.18 -11.71 -75.00
CA LEU A 339 -1.12 -12.86 -74.88
C LEU A 339 -0.47 -14.20 -74.43
N ARG A 340 -1.14 -14.84 -73.46
CA ARG A 340 -1.46 -16.30 -73.37
C ARG A 340 -0.38 -17.40 -73.57
N ARG A 341 -0.23 -18.18 -72.47
CA ARG A 341 -0.58 -19.62 -72.31
C ARG A 341 0.46 -20.73 -72.55
N LEU A 342 0.40 -21.72 -71.63
CA LEU A 342 0.70 -23.17 -71.76
C LEU A 342 2.21 -23.53 -71.86
N LEU A 343 2.76 -24.58 -71.22
CA LEU A 343 2.24 -25.65 -70.35
C LEU A 343 3.39 -26.27 -69.52
N LEU A 344 3.07 -26.80 -68.32
CA LEU A 344 3.76 -27.91 -67.60
C LEU A 344 5.24 -27.67 -67.13
N SER A 345 5.74 -28.27 -66.04
CA SER A 345 5.24 -29.36 -65.19
C SER A 345 5.69 -29.27 -63.71
N HIS A 346 4.81 -29.79 -62.83
CA HIS A 346 5.10 -30.58 -61.61
C HIS A 346 5.60 -29.97 -60.27
N TRP A 347 4.83 -30.34 -59.22
CA TRP A 347 5.04 -30.39 -57.75
C TRP A 347 5.10 -29.06 -56.97
N ARG A 348 4.20 -28.76 -55.99
CA ARG A 348 3.67 -29.52 -54.81
C ARG A 348 4.69 -29.45 -53.65
N ASP A 349 4.41 -28.88 -52.46
CA ASP A 349 3.21 -28.97 -51.60
C ASP A 349 2.89 -27.72 -50.73
N HIS A 350 1.65 -27.66 -50.21
CA HIS A 350 1.10 -27.08 -48.93
C HIS A 350 1.66 -25.77 -48.29
N VAL A 351 0.90 -24.88 -47.62
CA VAL A 351 -0.42 -24.95 -46.90
C VAL A 351 -1.25 -23.67 -47.16
N THR A 352 -2.59 -23.79 -47.18
CA THR A 352 -3.55 -22.67 -47.34
C THR A 352 -4.38 -22.36 -46.09
N LEU A 353 -4.47 -21.08 -45.72
CA LEU A 353 -5.65 -20.51 -45.02
C LEU A 353 -6.78 -20.28 -46.03
N PRO A 354 -8.06 -20.23 -45.61
CA PRO A 354 -8.76 -18.94 -45.72
C PRO A 354 -9.84 -18.63 -44.67
N ASN A 355 -10.10 -17.34 -44.50
CA ASN A 355 -11.33 -16.79 -43.89
C ASN A 355 -12.54 -16.97 -44.82
N GLN A 356 -13.77 -16.97 -44.30
CA GLN A 356 -14.68 -15.80 -44.44
C GLN A 356 -16.05 -15.97 -43.76
N TRP A 357 -16.62 -14.84 -43.37
CA TRP A 357 -17.99 -14.68 -42.86
C TRP A 357 -18.99 -14.41 -43.99
N LYS A 358 -20.21 -14.95 -43.87
CA LYS A 358 -21.43 -14.37 -44.46
C LYS A 358 -22.62 -14.54 -43.50
N ARG A 359 -23.57 -13.60 -43.56
CA ARG A 359 -24.57 -13.32 -42.51
C ARG A 359 -26.00 -13.57 -43.03
N LEU A 360 -26.92 -13.87 -42.10
CA LEU A 360 -28.42 -13.83 -42.16
C LEU A 360 -29.10 -15.14 -42.65
N THR A 361 -30.23 -15.63 -42.10
CA THR A 361 -31.23 -15.13 -41.10
C THR A 361 -32.09 -16.29 -40.55
N HIS A 362 -32.72 -16.15 -39.34
CA HIS A 362 -33.93 -16.83 -38.79
C HIS A 362 -34.26 -18.31 -39.19
N LYS A 363 -34.59 -19.27 -38.29
CA LYS A 363 -35.72 -19.26 -37.34
C LYS A 363 -35.80 -20.61 -36.55
N ASN A 364 -36.18 -20.55 -35.26
CA ASN A 364 -36.87 -21.56 -34.44
C ASN A 364 -36.37 -23.01 -34.18
N GLU A 365 -36.89 -23.52 -33.03
CA GLU A 365 -37.20 -24.91 -32.66
C GLU A 365 -36.10 -25.86 -32.12
N THR A 366 -36.08 -25.93 -30.78
CA THR A 366 -36.22 -27.16 -29.97
C THR A 366 -35.89 -28.51 -30.62
N ASN A 367 -34.90 -29.23 -30.06
CA ASN A 367 -35.18 -30.41 -29.23
C ASN A 367 -33.95 -30.99 -28.53
N ILE A 368 -34.17 -31.53 -27.33
CA ILE A 368 -33.21 -32.30 -26.53
C ILE A 368 -33.41 -33.78 -26.87
N PRO A 369 -32.36 -34.57 -27.18
CA PRO A 369 -32.49 -36.02 -27.24
C PRO A 369 -32.36 -36.63 -25.83
N LEU A 370 -33.45 -37.23 -25.36
CA LEU A 370 -33.44 -38.26 -24.32
C LEU A 370 -33.03 -39.61 -24.94
N CYS A 371 -32.01 -40.25 -24.37
CA CYS A 371 -31.84 -41.70 -24.36
C CYS A 371 -31.37 -42.06 -22.94
N GLU A 372 -32.30 -42.47 -22.07
CA GLU A 372 -32.73 -43.86 -21.85
C GLU A 372 -31.84 -44.62 -20.85
N TYR A 373 -32.53 -45.19 -19.86
CA TYR A 373 -31.97 -45.79 -18.65
C TYR A 373 -32.04 -47.31 -18.80
N ASN A 374 -30.88 -47.98 -18.73
CA ASN A 374 -30.83 -49.44 -18.52
C ASN A 374 -30.15 -49.71 -17.18
N GLY A 375 -30.82 -50.50 -16.35
CA GLY A 375 -30.50 -50.64 -14.93
C GLY A 375 -29.47 -51.72 -14.59
N ASN A 376 -29.30 -51.90 -13.28
CA ASN A 376 -28.48 -52.91 -12.59
C ASN A 376 -26.96 -52.73 -12.69
N MET A 377 -26.41 -52.08 -11.65
CA MET A 377 -25.38 -52.70 -10.81
C MET A 377 -25.41 -52.05 -9.42
N ALA A 378 -26.15 -52.66 -8.50
CA ALA A 378 -26.04 -52.35 -7.07
C ALA A 378 -24.67 -52.83 -6.58
N GLY A 379 -23.81 -51.93 -6.11
CA GLY A 379 -22.48 -52.31 -5.62
C GLY A 379 -21.46 -51.22 -5.31
N ILE A 380 -21.65 -49.96 -5.77
CA ILE A 380 -20.60 -48.92 -5.67
C ILE A 380 -21.05 -47.66 -4.88
N LEU A 381 -21.89 -47.84 -3.86
CA LEU A 381 -22.09 -46.83 -2.80
C LEU A 381 -21.23 -47.04 -1.53
N PRO A 382 -20.83 -48.26 -1.10
CA PRO A 382 -19.98 -48.41 0.09
C PRO A 382 -18.55 -47.91 -0.15
N LEU A 383 -18.03 -48.04 -1.37
CA LEU A 383 -16.63 -47.73 -1.68
C LEU A 383 -16.33 -46.22 -1.62
N VAL A 384 -17.26 -45.38 -2.09
CA VAL A 384 -17.12 -43.92 -2.06
C VAL A 384 -17.20 -43.40 -0.62
N CYS A 385 -18.07 -43.99 0.22
CA CYS A 385 -18.12 -43.68 1.66
C CYS A 385 -16.86 -44.17 2.41
N LEU A 386 -16.26 -45.30 2.01
CA LEU A 386 -15.00 -45.78 2.58
C LEU A 386 -13.84 -44.80 2.30
N ILE A 387 -13.75 -44.24 1.09
CA ILE A 387 -12.75 -43.23 0.73
C ILE A 387 -12.94 -41.93 1.54
N PHE A 388 -14.17 -41.56 1.89
CA PHE A 388 -14.43 -40.44 2.82
C PHE A 388 -14.23 -40.77 4.31
N SER A 389 -14.10 -42.06 4.68
CA SER A 389 -13.84 -42.49 6.07
C SER A 389 -12.36 -42.68 6.37
N LEU A 390 -11.54 -42.96 5.34
CA LEU A 390 -10.11 -42.75 5.39
C LEU A 390 -9.86 -41.26 5.21
N GLY A 391 -9.89 -40.53 6.32
CA GLY A 391 -9.46 -39.14 6.34
C GLY A 391 -8.03 -39.06 5.80
N THR A 392 -7.89 -38.58 4.57
CA THR A 392 -6.62 -38.10 4.07
C THR A 392 -6.23 -36.94 4.97
N SER A 393 -5.35 -37.21 5.93
CA SER A 393 -4.43 -36.18 6.39
C SER A 393 -3.84 -35.57 5.13
N VAL A 394 -4.15 -34.30 4.88
CA VAL A 394 -3.44 -33.52 3.85
C VAL A 394 -2.00 -33.52 4.31
N VAL A 395 -1.20 -34.40 3.73
CA VAL A 395 0.24 -34.43 3.92
C VAL A 395 0.74 -33.22 3.18
N TYR A 396 0.93 -32.14 3.92
CA TYR A 396 1.65 -30.98 3.43
C TYR A 396 3.06 -31.44 3.08
N SER A 397 3.36 -31.47 1.77
CA SER A 397 4.70 -31.73 1.26
C SER A 397 5.58 -30.51 1.52
N GLY A 398 6.81 -30.74 1.98
CA GLY A 398 7.73 -29.72 2.47
C GLY A 398 7.81 -29.67 3.99
N SER A 399 9.00 -29.29 4.48
CA SER A 399 9.20 -28.97 5.90
C SER A 399 8.60 -27.60 6.24
N HIS A 400 7.80 -27.51 7.31
CA HIS A 400 7.15 -26.27 7.72
C HIS A 400 7.74 -25.69 9.01
N THR A 401 7.93 -24.38 9.04
CA THR A 401 8.58 -23.67 10.14
C THR A 401 7.60 -22.79 10.91
N LEU A 402 7.42 -23.01 12.22
CA LEU A 402 6.70 -22.07 13.10
C LEU A 402 7.71 -21.17 13.81
N ARG A 403 7.69 -19.85 13.52
CA ARG A 403 8.62 -18.86 14.09
C ARG A 403 7.93 -17.84 14.99
N PHE A 404 8.65 -17.40 16.02
CA PHE A 404 8.29 -16.32 16.93
C PHE A 404 9.43 -15.31 17.04
N HIS A 405 9.13 -14.04 16.74
CA HIS A 405 10.02 -12.93 17.06
C HIS A 405 9.43 -12.18 18.25
N VAL A 406 10.17 -12.14 19.37
CA VAL A 406 9.78 -11.41 20.57
C VAL A 406 10.69 -10.21 20.74
N THR A 407 10.12 -9.09 21.15
CA THR A 407 10.86 -7.90 21.59
C THR A 407 10.26 -7.45 22.92
N LYS A 408 11.11 -7.25 23.92
CA LYS A 408 10.74 -6.79 25.26
C LYS A 408 11.62 -5.63 25.67
N LEU A 409 10.99 -4.58 26.21
CA LEU A 409 11.69 -3.48 26.87
C LEU A 409 11.72 -3.70 28.39
N THR A 410 12.73 -3.15 29.07
CA THR A 410 12.79 -3.11 30.55
C THR A 410 11.91 -2.01 31.14
N ALA A 411 11.72 -0.91 30.42
CA ALA A 411 10.87 0.21 30.79
C ALA A 411 10.07 0.72 29.56
N PRO A 412 8.94 1.42 29.76
CA PRO A 412 8.09 1.87 28.66
C PRO A 412 8.77 2.89 27.74
N TYR A 413 8.51 2.77 26.43
CA TYR A 413 8.97 3.74 25.43
C TYR A 413 7.77 4.28 24.64
N PRO A 414 7.63 5.61 24.44
CA PRO A 414 6.48 6.17 23.74
C PRO A 414 6.27 5.57 22.34
N GLY A 415 5.09 5.01 22.09
CA GLY A 415 4.74 4.40 20.81
C GLY A 415 5.36 3.03 20.53
N PHE A 416 6.09 2.43 21.48
CA PHE A 416 6.61 1.07 21.36
C PHE A 416 6.22 0.20 22.58
N PRO A 417 5.54 -0.94 22.37
CA PRO A 417 5.06 -1.77 23.46
C PRO A 417 6.19 -2.50 24.21
N ASP A 418 6.17 -2.46 25.54
CA ASP A 418 7.20 -3.13 26.38
C ASP A 418 7.24 -4.66 26.20
N TYR A 419 6.24 -5.28 25.56
CA TYR A 419 6.33 -6.66 25.09
C TYR A 419 5.52 -6.87 23.81
N MET A 420 6.22 -7.19 22.73
CA MET A 420 5.66 -7.58 21.43
C MET A 420 6.11 -9.00 21.07
N LEU A 421 5.19 -9.77 20.48
CA LEU A 421 5.48 -11.05 19.84
C LEU A 421 4.85 -11.06 18.44
N LEU A 422 5.60 -11.49 17.44
CA LEU A 422 5.15 -11.71 16.06
C LEU A 422 5.30 -13.20 15.73
N ALA A 423 4.29 -13.79 15.12
CA ALA A 423 4.23 -15.20 14.80
C ALA A 423 4.11 -15.44 13.28
N TYR A 424 4.85 -16.43 12.79
CA TYR A 424 4.96 -16.78 11.38
C TYR A 424 4.83 -18.30 11.21
N VAL A 425 4.09 -18.76 10.19
CA VAL A 425 4.23 -20.11 9.65
C VAL A 425 4.91 -19.94 8.30
N ASP A 426 6.08 -20.54 8.16
CA ASP A 426 7.06 -20.20 7.13
C ASP A 426 7.25 -18.67 7.12
N ASP A 427 7.10 -18.01 5.99
CA ASP A 427 7.16 -16.55 5.89
C ASP A 427 5.82 -15.84 6.16
N LEU A 428 4.73 -16.59 6.24
CA LEU A 428 3.39 -16.05 6.44
C LEU A 428 3.21 -15.54 7.87
N ARG A 429 3.36 -14.23 8.04
CA ARG A 429 3.12 -13.53 9.30
C ARG A 429 1.63 -13.56 9.66
N PHE A 430 1.20 -14.51 10.49
CA PHE A 430 -0.21 -14.79 10.75
C PHE A 430 -0.76 -14.18 12.05
N ALA A 431 0.07 -13.87 13.06
CA ALA A 431 -0.40 -13.27 14.30
C ALA A 431 0.59 -12.32 15.00
N ARG A 432 0.06 -11.42 15.83
CA ARG A 432 0.80 -10.54 16.74
C ARG A 432 0.19 -10.56 18.13
N TYR A 433 1.03 -10.45 19.14
CA TYR A 433 0.64 -10.08 20.51
C TYR A 433 1.36 -8.80 20.92
N ASN A 434 0.66 -7.94 21.64
CA ASN A 434 1.17 -6.70 22.22
C ASN A 434 0.62 -6.61 23.68
N ASN A 435 1.45 -6.26 24.67
CA ASN A 435 1.02 -6.06 26.05
C ASN A 435 0.03 -4.91 26.25
N GLU A 436 0.05 -3.87 25.42
CA GLU A 436 -0.91 -2.75 25.45
C GLU A 436 -2.34 -3.25 25.14
N LEU A 437 -2.47 -4.09 24.11
CA LEU A 437 -3.72 -4.68 23.64
C LEU A 437 -4.11 -5.94 24.43
N ASN A 438 -3.14 -6.58 25.09
CA ASN A 438 -3.23 -7.80 25.89
C ASN A 438 -3.99 -8.98 25.21
N ARG A 439 -3.98 -9.02 23.87
CA ARG A 439 -4.62 -10.07 23.06
C ARG A 439 -3.71 -10.51 21.91
N CYS A 440 -3.87 -11.75 21.45
CA CYS A 440 -3.32 -12.18 20.18
C CYS A 440 -4.27 -11.72 19.07
N GLU A 441 -3.78 -10.90 18.15
CA GLU A 441 -4.46 -10.53 16.92
C GLU A 441 -4.00 -11.44 15.80
N PHE A 442 -4.95 -12.08 15.12
CA PHE A 442 -4.70 -12.93 13.97
C PHE A 442 -5.05 -12.15 12.70
N TRP A 443 -4.13 -12.11 11.74
CA TRP A 443 -4.38 -11.46 10.44
C TRP A 443 -5.15 -12.35 9.46
N ILE A 444 -5.33 -13.62 9.79
CA ILE A 444 -6.00 -14.61 8.94
C ILE A 444 -7.27 -15.10 9.64
N PRO A 445 -8.48 -14.77 9.12
CA PRO A 445 -9.74 -15.00 9.82
C PRO A 445 -10.01 -16.45 10.23
N ALA A 446 -9.54 -17.44 9.46
CA ALA A 446 -9.68 -18.86 9.77
C ALA A 446 -9.07 -19.22 11.15
N LEU A 447 -7.92 -18.64 11.49
CA LEU A 447 -7.29 -18.82 12.81
C LEU A 447 -8.05 -18.10 13.93
N GLY A 448 -8.79 -17.04 13.61
CA GLY A 448 -9.71 -16.37 14.53
C GLY A 448 -10.95 -17.22 14.85
N ALA A 449 -11.45 -18.00 13.88
CA ALA A 449 -12.58 -18.91 14.07
C ALA A 449 -12.21 -20.18 14.85
N LEU A 450 -11.00 -20.71 14.66
CA LEU A 450 -10.44 -21.83 15.43
C LEU A 450 -10.19 -21.52 16.93
N ASN A 451 -10.46 -20.29 17.37
CA ASN A 451 -10.14 -19.76 18.71
C ASN A 451 -11.15 -20.15 19.81
N GLU A 452 -12.05 -21.12 19.59
CA GLU A 452 -13.14 -21.47 20.52
C GLU A 452 -12.69 -22.16 21.84
N ARG A 453 -11.39 -22.10 22.20
CA ARG A 453 -10.82 -22.60 23.47
C ARG A 453 -9.90 -21.59 24.17
N ILE A 454 -10.41 -20.36 24.32
CA ILE A 454 -9.75 -19.19 24.92
C ILE A 454 -9.04 -19.48 26.28
N THR A 455 -9.52 -20.43 27.08
CA THR A 455 -8.97 -20.73 28.40
C THR A 455 -7.56 -21.31 28.37
N LYS A 456 -7.22 -22.19 27.40
CA LYS A 456 -5.86 -22.76 27.33
C LYS A 456 -4.83 -21.76 26.82
N GLN A 457 -5.21 -20.90 25.86
CA GLN A 457 -4.27 -19.96 25.23
C GLN A 457 -3.77 -18.87 26.19
N LYS A 458 -4.65 -18.36 27.08
CA LYS A 458 -4.27 -17.37 28.10
C LYS A 458 -3.11 -17.87 28.98
N ASN A 459 -3.12 -19.15 29.36
CA ASN A 459 -2.08 -19.73 30.22
C ASN A 459 -0.72 -19.83 29.50
N TYR A 460 -0.69 -20.24 28.23
CA TYR A 460 0.57 -20.30 27.46
C TYR A 460 1.18 -18.91 27.25
N THR A 461 0.39 -17.91 26.82
CA THR A 461 0.88 -16.53 26.64
C THR A 461 1.35 -15.92 27.95
N HIS A 462 0.71 -16.27 29.07
CA HIS A 462 1.14 -15.84 30.41
C HIS A 462 2.49 -16.45 30.80
N ASN A 463 2.66 -17.77 30.65
CA ASN A 463 3.91 -18.47 30.97
C ASN A 463 5.09 -17.97 30.12
N PHE A 464 4.88 -17.75 28.82
CA PHE A 464 5.86 -17.10 27.94
C PHE A 464 6.31 -15.73 28.47
N LYS A 465 5.36 -14.87 28.86
CA LYS A 465 5.67 -13.54 29.39
C LYS A 465 6.47 -13.61 30.69
N ILE A 466 6.17 -14.58 31.56
CA ILE A 466 6.93 -14.82 32.80
C ILE A 466 8.37 -15.25 32.47
N SER A 467 8.55 -16.27 31.64
CA SER A 467 9.88 -16.77 31.23
C SER A 467 10.73 -15.65 30.61
N HIS A 468 10.22 -14.94 29.60
CA HIS A 468 10.93 -13.82 29.00
C HIS A 468 11.20 -12.67 30.00
N HIS A 469 10.30 -12.41 30.95
CA HIS A 469 10.53 -11.39 31.98
C HIS A 469 11.65 -11.77 32.94
N GLN A 470 11.68 -13.03 33.42
CA GLN A 470 12.75 -13.53 34.29
C GLN A 470 14.10 -13.55 33.55
N LYS A 471 14.14 -14.07 32.32
CA LYS A 471 15.32 -14.05 31.44
C LYS A 471 15.83 -12.62 31.21
N THR A 472 14.95 -11.68 30.85
CA THR A 472 15.31 -10.26 30.68
C THR A 472 15.83 -9.62 31.97
N LYS A 473 15.22 -9.94 33.12
CA LYS A 473 15.64 -9.43 34.43
C LYS A 473 17.06 -9.88 34.74
N LEU A 474 17.37 -11.17 34.60
CA LEU A 474 18.74 -11.68 34.83
C LEU A 474 19.78 -10.98 33.95
N LEU A 475 19.52 -10.81 32.65
CA LEU A 475 20.43 -10.09 31.76
C LEU A 475 20.60 -8.62 32.18
N THR A 476 19.50 -7.98 32.61
CA THR A 476 19.56 -6.60 33.15
C THR A 476 20.42 -6.54 34.41
N ASP A 477 20.21 -7.43 35.37
CA ASP A 477 20.95 -7.49 36.63
C ASP A 477 22.45 -7.81 36.40
N LEU A 478 22.79 -8.58 35.36
CA LEU A 478 24.18 -8.93 35.01
C LEU A 478 24.92 -7.86 34.19
N TYR A 479 24.25 -7.16 33.27
CA TYR A 479 24.88 -6.24 32.31
C TYR A 479 24.62 -4.76 32.58
N ASN A 480 23.70 -4.39 33.47
CA ASN A 480 23.47 -3.01 33.87
C ASN A 480 24.52 -2.51 34.90
N LYS A 481 25.80 -2.60 34.53
CA LYS A 481 26.94 -2.21 35.39
C LYS A 481 27.34 -0.74 35.28
N THR A 482 26.85 -0.04 34.25
CA THR A 482 27.24 1.35 33.93
C THR A 482 26.11 2.23 33.39
N SER A 483 24.94 1.67 33.09
CA SER A 483 23.81 2.48 32.63
C SER A 483 23.01 3.00 33.83
N GLY A 484 22.47 4.21 33.74
CA GLY A 484 21.70 4.82 34.84
C GLY A 484 20.43 4.03 35.17
N LYS A 485 19.79 4.35 36.30
CA LYS A 485 18.54 3.69 36.74
C LYS A 485 17.41 3.75 35.69
N ASP A 486 17.46 4.72 34.78
CA ASP A 486 16.46 4.97 33.75
C ASP A 486 16.83 4.36 32.37
N ALA A 487 17.85 3.51 32.31
CA ALA A 487 18.30 2.88 31.07
C ALA A 487 17.28 1.85 30.54
N ILE A 488 16.78 2.10 29.33
CA ILE A 488 15.92 1.15 28.61
C ILE A 488 16.81 0.12 27.91
N HIS A 489 16.66 -1.15 28.31
CA HIS A 489 17.29 -2.27 27.64
C HIS A 489 16.29 -3.02 26.77
N VAL A 490 16.78 -3.56 25.66
CA VAL A 490 16.00 -4.27 24.65
C VAL A 490 16.38 -5.74 24.66
N TYR A 491 15.47 -6.60 25.11
CA TYR A 491 15.58 -8.05 24.98
C TYR A 491 14.87 -8.50 23.71
N GLN A 492 15.55 -9.28 22.87
CA GLN A 492 15.00 -9.85 21.66
C GLN A 492 15.27 -11.34 21.62
N THR A 493 14.32 -12.10 21.11
CA THR A 493 14.54 -13.52 20.80
C THR A 493 13.86 -13.89 19.50
N LYS A 494 14.54 -14.71 18.70
CA LYS A 494 13.95 -15.42 17.56
C LYS A 494 13.90 -16.89 17.96
N SER A 495 12.70 -17.44 18.11
CA SER A 495 12.49 -18.87 18.34
C SER A 495 11.86 -19.47 17.10
N ALA A 496 12.32 -20.62 16.64
CA ALA A 496 11.71 -21.34 15.55
C ALA A 496 11.71 -22.84 15.83
N CYS A 497 10.72 -23.52 15.28
CA CYS A 497 10.73 -24.97 15.16
C CYS A 497 10.33 -25.37 13.74
N VAL A 498 10.97 -26.40 13.22
CA VAL A 498 10.73 -26.97 11.90
C VAL A 498 10.13 -28.35 12.10
N MET A 499 8.97 -28.60 11.51
CA MET A 499 8.41 -29.93 11.32
C MET A 499 8.86 -30.42 9.96
N HIS A 500 9.68 -31.48 9.94
CA HIS A 500 10.18 -32.07 8.71
C HIS A 500 9.18 -33.07 8.11
N GLU A 501 9.33 -33.39 6.83
CA GLU A 501 8.44 -34.33 6.12
C GLU A 501 8.40 -35.73 6.76
N ASP A 502 9.49 -36.16 7.39
CA ASP A 502 9.60 -37.43 8.12
C ASP A 502 8.93 -37.40 9.52
N GLY A 503 8.32 -36.27 9.89
CA GLY A 503 7.69 -36.04 11.19
C GLY A 503 8.67 -35.69 12.31
N THR A 504 9.97 -35.61 12.04
CA THR A 504 10.94 -35.12 13.03
C THR A 504 10.79 -33.62 13.27
N ILE A 505 11.29 -33.17 14.43
CA ILE A 505 11.28 -31.76 14.82
C ILE A 505 12.72 -31.32 15.02
N SER A 506 13.11 -30.21 14.41
CA SER A 506 14.24 -29.40 14.91
C SER A 506 13.73 -28.08 15.46
N ALA A 507 14.48 -27.46 16.37
CA ALA A 507 14.17 -26.14 16.87
C ALA A 507 15.45 -25.36 17.16
N TYR A 508 15.35 -24.04 17.20
CA TYR A 508 16.42 -23.15 17.66
C TYR A 508 15.82 -21.93 18.35
N GLN A 509 16.60 -21.33 19.24
CA GLN A 509 16.29 -20.02 19.82
C GLN A 509 17.56 -19.17 19.86
N GLU A 510 17.53 -18.02 19.19
CA GLU A 510 18.57 -16.98 19.28
C GLU A 510 18.10 -15.90 20.26
N VAL A 511 18.99 -15.40 21.12
CA VAL A 511 18.70 -14.34 22.08
C VAL A 511 19.72 -13.21 21.97
N ALA A 512 19.21 -12.00 21.75
CA ALA A 512 19.96 -10.77 21.73
C ALA A 512 19.52 -9.81 22.85
N PHE A 513 20.48 -9.04 23.36
CA PHE A 513 20.27 -8.01 24.37
C PHE A 513 20.96 -6.73 23.91
N ASN A 514 20.20 -5.62 23.85
CA ASN A 514 20.63 -4.33 23.30
C ASN A 514 21.22 -4.45 21.88
N GLY A 515 20.65 -5.32 21.05
CA GLY A 515 21.09 -5.58 19.67
C GLY A 515 22.31 -6.49 19.53
N LYS A 516 22.98 -6.88 20.62
CA LYS A 516 24.09 -7.84 20.61
C LYS A 516 23.55 -9.25 20.90
N GLU A 517 23.86 -10.21 20.03
CA GLU A 517 23.56 -11.62 20.28
C GLU A 517 24.42 -12.16 21.44
N LEU A 518 23.81 -12.88 22.37
CA LEU A 518 24.48 -13.35 23.59
C LEU A 518 24.35 -14.86 23.82
N ILE A 519 23.19 -15.46 23.51
CA ILE A 519 22.88 -16.85 23.86
C ILE A 519 22.08 -17.48 22.72
N ALA A 520 22.44 -18.69 22.31
CA ALA A 520 21.64 -19.56 21.47
C ALA A 520 21.16 -20.78 22.28
N TYR A 521 20.02 -21.38 21.92
CA TYR A 521 19.56 -22.66 22.46
C TYR A 521 19.83 -23.77 21.44
N ASP A 522 20.71 -24.70 21.80
CA ASP A 522 20.91 -25.93 21.05
C ASP A 522 19.85 -26.95 21.49
N TYR A 523 18.93 -27.23 20.57
CA TYR A 523 17.84 -28.17 20.79
C TYR A 523 18.28 -29.64 20.88
N GLN A 524 19.36 -30.01 20.18
CA GLN A 524 19.88 -31.39 20.19
C GLN A 524 20.52 -31.70 21.55
N MET A 525 21.41 -30.82 22.00
CA MET A 525 22.00 -30.87 23.34
C MET A 525 20.98 -30.56 24.44
N GLY A 526 19.92 -29.81 24.11
CA GLY A 526 18.89 -29.37 25.02
C GLY A 526 19.36 -28.27 25.98
N THR A 527 20.29 -27.42 25.57
CA THR A 527 21.00 -26.45 26.44
C THR A 527 21.17 -25.08 25.79
N PHE A 528 21.24 -24.04 26.62
CA PHE A 528 21.66 -22.70 26.24
C PHE A 528 23.19 -22.63 26.14
N ILE A 529 23.68 -22.25 24.96
CA ILE A 529 25.08 -22.02 24.63
C ILE A 529 25.34 -20.51 24.58
N PRO A 530 26.34 -19.98 25.32
CA PRO A 530 26.73 -18.59 25.21
C PRO A 530 27.46 -18.34 23.88
N THR A 531 27.00 -17.37 23.08
CA THR A 531 27.68 -16.94 21.85
C THR A 531 28.81 -15.94 22.12
N THR A 532 28.87 -15.40 23.34
CA THR A 532 29.91 -14.46 23.79
C THR A 532 30.42 -14.83 25.18
N PRO A 533 31.70 -14.57 25.54
CA PRO A 533 32.24 -14.91 26.86
C PRO A 533 31.46 -14.25 28.02
N GLU A 534 30.94 -13.05 27.79
CA GLU A 534 30.12 -12.29 28.74
C GLU A 534 28.83 -13.04 29.14
N ALA A 535 28.29 -13.87 28.25
CA ALA A 535 27.02 -14.57 28.40
C ALA A 535 27.10 -15.88 29.20
N GLN A 536 28.30 -16.34 29.55
CA GLN A 536 28.53 -17.66 30.14
C GLN A 536 27.75 -17.88 31.45
N VAL A 537 27.72 -16.90 32.35
CA VAL A 537 26.98 -16.97 33.63
C VAL A 537 25.47 -17.01 33.39
N ALA A 538 24.94 -16.20 32.46
CA ALA A 538 23.52 -16.18 32.12
C ALA A 538 23.06 -17.51 31.50
N ALA A 539 23.89 -18.08 30.61
CA ALA A 539 23.62 -19.38 30.00
C ALA A 539 23.63 -20.52 31.04
N GLN A 540 24.55 -20.50 32.02
CA GLN A 540 24.57 -21.48 33.12
C GLN A 540 23.28 -21.44 33.94
N VAL A 541 22.86 -20.27 34.42
CA VAL A 541 21.59 -20.11 35.17
C VAL A 541 20.39 -20.58 34.35
N TRP A 542 20.34 -20.28 33.06
CA TRP A 542 19.24 -20.74 32.21
C TRP A 542 19.26 -22.24 31.91
N ASN A 543 20.43 -22.88 31.95
CA ASN A 543 20.56 -24.32 31.86
C ASN A 543 20.01 -25.05 33.10
N GLU A 544 20.14 -24.44 34.27
CA GLU A 544 19.56 -24.95 35.52
C GLU A 544 18.05 -24.72 35.57
N ASP A 545 17.58 -23.49 35.31
CA ASP A 545 16.19 -23.08 35.50
C ASP A 545 15.24 -23.43 34.33
N TYR A 546 15.70 -23.32 33.07
CA TYR A 546 14.80 -23.28 31.90
C TYR A 546 15.04 -24.37 30.86
N ALA A 547 16.26 -24.88 30.68
CA ALA A 547 16.62 -25.71 29.53
C ALA A 547 15.72 -26.95 29.29
N LYS A 548 15.33 -27.65 30.36
CA LYS A 548 14.39 -28.80 30.26
C LYS A 548 12.96 -28.37 29.88
N ILE A 549 12.52 -27.22 30.39
CA ILE A 549 11.19 -26.66 30.11
C ILE A 549 11.14 -26.17 28.66
N GLU A 550 12.22 -25.54 28.18
CA GLU A 550 12.33 -25.04 26.79
C GLU A 550 12.26 -26.19 25.78
N LYS A 551 12.94 -27.32 26.02
CA LYS A 551 12.86 -28.51 25.13
C LYS A 551 11.43 -29.04 25.00
N VAL A 552 10.83 -29.37 26.14
CA VAL A 552 9.44 -29.88 26.23
C VAL A 552 8.46 -28.88 25.64
N PHE A 553 8.71 -27.59 25.81
CA PHE A 553 7.90 -26.54 25.23
C PHE A 553 8.00 -26.54 23.70
N LEU A 554 9.21 -26.49 23.12
CA LEU A 554 9.42 -26.44 21.68
C LEU A 554 8.82 -27.68 20.98
N GLU A 555 9.05 -28.88 21.51
CA GLU A 555 8.54 -30.16 20.95
C GLU A 555 7.00 -30.20 20.90
N ASN A 556 6.34 -29.97 22.04
CA ASN A 556 4.88 -30.05 22.16
C ASN A 556 4.19 -28.88 21.44
N PHE A 557 4.79 -27.69 21.49
CA PHE A 557 4.19 -26.52 20.87
C PHE A 557 4.31 -26.58 19.35
N CYS A 558 5.42 -27.09 18.79
CA CYS A 558 5.56 -27.21 17.34
C CYS A 558 4.50 -28.14 16.74
N THR A 559 4.48 -29.39 17.22
CA THR A 559 3.59 -30.45 16.71
C THR A 559 2.12 -30.09 16.85
N HIS A 560 1.69 -29.67 18.04
CA HIS A 560 0.30 -29.33 18.28
C HIS A 560 -0.13 -28.05 17.54
N ARG A 561 0.76 -27.09 17.27
CA ARG A 561 0.36 -25.84 16.61
C ARG A 561 0.42 -25.91 15.10
N LEU A 562 1.47 -26.46 14.50
CA LEU A 562 1.53 -26.61 13.04
C LEU A 562 0.41 -27.51 12.51
N SER A 563 0.11 -28.63 13.17
CA SER A 563 -1.03 -29.49 12.80
C SER A 563 -2.41 -28.80 12.82
N TRP A 564 -2.57 -27.71 13.59
CA TRP A 564 -3.78 -26.90 13.62
C TRP A 564 -3.73 -25.70 12.67
N TYR A 565 -2.53 -25.15 12.43
CA TYR A 565 -2.35 -23.96 11.61
C TYR A 565 -2.28 -24.29 10.11
N LEU A 566 -1.57 -25.34 9.70
CA LEU A 566 -1.42 -25.69 8.29
C LEU A 566 -2.78 -25.89 7.56
N PRO A 567 -3.78 -26.60 8.14
CA PRO A 567 -5.14 -26.67 7.58
C PRO A 567 -5.82 -25.31 7.35
N ALA A 568 -5.60 -24.35 8.24
CA ALA A 568 -6.20 -23.03 8.17
C ALA A 568 -5.41 -22.04 7.29
N LEU A 569 -4.15 -22.36 6.98
CA LEU A 569 -3.19 -21.50 6.29
C LEU A 569 -2.84 -21.95 4.88
N ALA A 570 -3.19 -23.18 4.46
CA ALA A 570 -2.87 -23.77 3.16
C ALA A 570 -2.99 -22.79 1.99
N SER A 571 -4.17 -22.20 1.78
CA SER A 571 -4.46 -21.24 0.70
C SER A 571 -3.64 -19.94 0.73
N HIS A 572 -3.01 -19.62 1.86
CA HIS A 572 -2.14 -18.45 2.03
C HIS A 572 -0.66 -18.84 1.91
N LEU A 573 -0.28 -20.06 2.26
CA LEU A 573 1.07 -20.61 2.10
C LEU A 573 1.35 -20.96 0.63
N GLU A 574 0.37 -21.54 -0.07
CA GLU A 574 0.41 -21.87 -1.51
C GLU A 574 0.36 -20.65 -2.44
N LYS A 575 0.11 -19.44 -1.89
CA LYS A 575 0.03 -18.22 -2.68
C LYS A 575 1.42 -17.88 -3.23
N LEU A 576 1.54 -17.79 -4.55
CA LEU A 576 2.75 -17.31 -5.23
C LEU A 576 2.50 -15.92 -5.83
N VAL A 577 3.45 -14.99 -5.66
CA VAL A 577 3.36 -13.63 -6.23
C VAL A 577 4.64 -13.30 -7.01
N PRO A 578 4.56 -12.98 -8.31
CA PRO A 578 5.74 -12.77 -9.14
C PRO A 578 6.43 -11.42 -8.94
N PRO A 579 7.78 -11.39 -8.93
CA PRO A 579 8.55 -10.17 -8.78
C PRO A 579 8.32 -9.17 -9.92
N LYS A 580 8.33 -7.90 -9.56
CA LYS A 580 8.50 -6.76 -10.49
C LYS A 580 9.92 -6.27 -10.36
N VAL A 581 10.53 -5.91 -11.48
CA VAL A 581 11.95 -5.54 -11.54
C VAL A 581 12.10 -4.16 -12.15
N LYS A 582 12.98 -3.34 -11.56
CA LYS A 582 13.39 -2.05 -12.09
C LYS A 582 14.90 -1.90 -11.99
N VAL A 583 15.56 -1.85 -13.15
CA VAL A 583 16.98 -1.51 -13.27
C VAL A 583 17.18 0.01 -13.38
N SER A 584 18.30 0.51 -12.86
CA SER A 584 18.69 1.92 -12.87
C SER A 584 20.21 2.05 -12.69
N ILE A 585 20.77 3.20 -13.03
CA ILE A 585 22.18 3.55 -12.85
C ILE A 585 22.31 4.79 -11.94
N SER A 586 23.37 4.85 -11.14
CA SER A 586 23.89 6.08 -10.55
C SER A 586 25.31 6.34 -11.07
N GLU A 587 25.69 7.60 -11.14
CA GLU A 587 27.03 8.05 -11.52
C GLU A 587 27.64 8.81 -10.32
N SER A 588 28.92 8.58 -10.05
CA SER A 588 29.68 9.13 -8.92
C SER A 588 31.14 9.35 -9.30
N ASP A 589 31.88 10.13 -8.51
CA ASP A 589 33.31 10.39 -8.75
C ASP A 589 34.19 9.12 -8.74
N SER A 590 33.72 8.04 -8.12
CA SER A 590 34.37 6.72 -8.07
C SER A 590 33.93 5.75 -9.17
N GLY A 591 32.94 6.10 -10.00
CA GLY A 591 32.45 5.25 -11.10
C GLY A 591 30.93 5.20 -11.24
N ALA A 592 30.45 4.31 -12.09
CA ALA A 592 29.02 4.05 -12.28
C ALA A 592 28.58 2.81 -11.48
N GLU A 593 27.38 2.85 -10.92
CA GLU A 593 26.81 1.74 -10.15
C GLU A 593 25.45 1.35 -10.74
N LEU A 594 25.28 0.07 -11.07
CA LEU A 594 24.01 -0.48 -11.55
C LEU A 594 23.20 -1.00 -10.36
N HIS A 595 21.91 -0.68 -10.31
CA HIS A 595 21.01 -1.17 -9.28
C HIS A 595 19.85 -1.95 -9.89
N CYS A 596 19.68 -3.19 -9.46
CA CYS A 596 18.48 -3.98 -9.72
C CYS A 596 17.58 -3.94 -8.48
N ARG A 597 16.40 -3.32 -8.59
CA ARG A 597 15.36 -3.35 -7.55
C ARG A 597 14.31 -4.39 -7.93
N VAL A 598 14.21 -5.44 -7.14
CA VAL A 598 13.21 -6.50 -7.27
C VAL A 598 12.19 -6.32 -6.14
N TYR A 599 10.90 -6.29 -6.44
CA TYR A 599 9.87 -5.93 -5.47
C TYR A 599 8.50 -6.56 -5.79
N GLY A 600 7.70 -6.76 -4.75
CA GLY A 600 6.32 -7.27 -4.89
C GLY A 600 6.23 -8.79 -5.03
N PHE A 601 7.26 -9.53 -4.61
CA PHE A 601 7.30 -11.00 -4.68
C PHE A 601 6.93 -11.68 -3.35
N TYR A 602 6.47 -12.93 -3.43
CA TYR A 602 6.22 -13.82 -2.30
C TYR A 602 6.27 -15.28 -2.81
N PRO A 603 6.92 -16.25 -2.13
CA PRO A 603 7.50 -16.22 -0.78
C PRO A 603 8.78 -15.36 -0.65
N ARG A 604 9.45 -15.41 0.51
CA ARG A 604 10.60 -14.53 0.79
C ARG A 604 11.83 -14.87 -0.04
N ASP A 605 12.03 -16.13 -0.37
CA ASP A 605 13.28 -16.61 -0.97
C ASP A 605 13.35 -16.27 -2.46
N VAL A 606 14.38 -15.51 -2.81
CA VAL A 606 14.66 -15.01 -4.17
C VAL A 606 16.16 -14.99 -4.39
N GLU A 607 16.60 -15.31 -5.60
CA GLU A 607 17.98 -15.16 -6.03
C GLU A 607 18.06 -14.08 -7.12
N VAL A 608 19.01 -13.15 -6.98
CA VAL A 608 19.12 -11.97 -7.86
C VAL A 608 20.58 -11.77 -8.24
N LYS A 609 20.87 -11.85 -9.55
CA LYS A 609 22.22 -11.82 -10.12
C LYS A 609 22.35 -10.72 -11.17
N TRP A 610 23.55 -10.15 -11.28
CA TRP A 610 23.92 -9.32 -12.42
C TRP A 610 24.78 -10.13 -13.38
N ILE A 611 24.37 -10.18 -14.65
CA ILE A 611 25.11 -10.87 -15.71
C ILE A 611 25.60 -9.84 -16.74
N LYS A 612 26.92 -9.75 -16.92
CA LYS A 612 27.59 -9.00 -17.98
C LYS A 612 27.77 -9.90 -19.21
N ASN A 613 27.54 -9.31 -20.40
CA ASN A 613 27.69 -9.95 -21.71
C ASN A 613 26.98 -11.32 -21.86
N GLY A 614 25.92 -11.56 -21.07
CA GLY A 614 25.16 -12.81 -21.06
C GLY A 614 25.90 -14.03 -20.51
N ARG A 615 27.05 -13.86 -19.83
CA ARG A 615 27.85 -14.98 -19.29
C ARG A 615 28.50 -14.71 -17.94
N ASP A 616 29.01 -13.50 -17.72
CA ASP A 616 29.87 -13.21 -16.58
C ASP A 616 29.01 -12.73 -15.40
N GLU A 617 28.93 -13.53 -14.33
CA GLU A 617 28.23 -13.13 -13.10
C GLU A 617 29.05 -12.07 -12.33
N ILE A 618 28.40 -10.98 -11.95
CA ILE A 618 28.98 -9.92 -11.11
C ILE A 618 28.29 -9.96 -9.75
N HIS A 619 29.08 -10.15 -8.70
CA HIS A 619 28.61 -10.11 -7.33
C HIS A 619 28.64 -8.69 -6.75
N SER A 620 27.72 -8.42 -5.82
CA SER A 620 27.72 -7.20 -5.00
C SER A 620 28.80 -7.32 -3.91
N GLU A 621 29.52 -6.23 -3.64
CA GLU A 621 30.41 -6.14 -2.47
C GLU A 621 29.61 -6.05 -1.15
N GLU A 622 28.39 -5.52 -1.20
CA GLU A 622 27.46 -5.46 -0.07
C GLU A 622 26.52 -6.67 -0.03
N ALA A 623 26.30 -7.23 1.16
CA ALA A 623 25.30 -8.27 1.38
C ALA A 623 23.87 -7.70 1.25
N ALA A 624 23.20 -8.02 0.13
CA ALA A 624 21.86 -7.53 -0.15
C ALA A 624 20.81 -8.07 0.84
N GLN A 625 20.00 -7.18 1.41
CA GLN A 625 18.99 -7.53 2.41
C GLN A 625 17.58 -7.58 1.79
N ILE A 626 16.84 -8.64 2.10
CA ILE A 626 15.42 -8.80 1.74
C ILE A 626 14.56 -8.10 2.78
N LEU A 627 13.83 -7.06 2.37
CA LEU A 627 12.97 -6.23 3.21
C LEU A 627 11.49 -6.59 3.01
N PRO A 628 10.67 -6.70 4.08
CA PRO A 628 9.23 -6.92 3.95
C PRO A 628 8.48 -5.64 3.59
N ASN A 629 7.44 -5.78 2.77
CA ASN A 629 6.51 -4.70 2.40
C ASN A 629 5.23 -4.72 3.27
N PRO A 630 4.52 -3.59 3.41
CA PRO A 630 3.27 -3.52 4.16
C PRO A 630 2.13 -4.40 3.61
N ASP A 631 2.18 -4.77 2.32
CA ASP A 631 1.20 -5.63 1.64
C ASP A 631 1.47 -7.13 1.80
N GLY A 632 2.51 -7.51 2.53
CA GLY A 632 2.92 -8.90 2.77
C GLY A 632 3.86 -9.48 1.71
N THR A 633 4.25 -8.70 0.70
CA THR A 633 5.30 -9.09 -0.26
C THR A 633 6.69 -8.67 0.23
N TYR A 634 7.73 -8.97 -0.54
CA TYR A 634 9.12 -8.62 -0.26
C TYR A 634 9.74 -7.71 -1.33
N GLN A 635 10.87 -7.09 -0.99
CA GLN A 635 11.72 -6.36 -1.91
C GLN A 635 13.21 -6.57 -1.58
N ILE A 636 14.06 -6.51 -2.59
CA ILE A 636 15.53 -6.58 -2.49
C ILE A 636 16.15 -5.62 -3.51
N ARG A 637 17.31 -5.05 -3.18
CA ARG A 637 18.16 -4.29 -4.10
C ARG A 637 19.51 -4.97 -4.17
N VAL A 638 19.94 -5.32 -5.38
CA VAL A 638 21.32 -5.75 -5.66
C VAL A 638 22.00 -4.69 -6.51
N SER A 639 23.08 -4.14 -5.99
CA SER A 639 23.91 -3.15 -6.66
C SER A 639 25.25 -3.75 -7.08
N VAL A 640 25.82 -3.30 -8.20
CA VAL A 640 27.19 -3.63 -8.61
C VAL A 640 27.87 -2.39 -9.19
N GLY A 641 29.12 -2.16 -8.79
CA GLY A 641 29.99 -1.16 -9.43
C GLY A 641 30.41 -1.64 -10.81
N VAL A 642 30.38 -0.75 -11.81
CA VAL A 642 30.80 -1.05 -13.19
C VAL A 642 31.62 0.08 -13.79
N THR A 643 32.68 -0.29 -14.49
CA THR A 643 33.37 0.62 -15.41
C THR A 643 32.62 0.59 -16.75
N PRO A 644 32.16 1.73 -17.30
CA PRO A 644 31.43 1.77 -18.56
C PRO A 644 32.36 1.45 -19.76
N GLU A 645 32.48 0.17 -20.07
CA GLU A 645 33.16 -0.34 -21.27
C GLU A 645 32.26 -0.19 -22.50
N GLY A 646 32.79 0.38 -23.58
CA GLY A 646 32.05 0.60 -24.82
C GLY A 646 31.58 -0.71 -25.47
N GLY A 647 30.28 -1.00 -25.36
CA GLY A 647 29.64 -2.20 -25.92
C GLY A 647 29.36 -3.32 -24.92
N ALA A 648 29.75 -3.18 -23.65
CA ALA A 648 29.34 -4.13 -22.61
C ALA A 648 27.83 -4.07 -22.38
N THR A 649 27.19 -5.24 -22.27
CA THR A 649 25.76 -5.36 -21.95
C THR A 649 25.59 -5.91 -20.54
N TYR A 650 24.58 -5.42 -19.82
CA TYR A 650 24.30 -5.83 -18.44
C TYR A 650 22.82 -6.21 -18.31
N SER A 651 22.55 -7.27 -17.55
CA SER A 651 21.19 -7.74 -17.31
C SER A 651 21.04 -8.23 -15.88
N CYS A 652 19.91 -7.90 -15.25
CA CYS A 652 19.53 -8.46 -13.95
C CYS A 652 18.73 -9.74 -14.18
N HIS A 653 19.14 -10.83 -13.54
CA HIS A 653 18.52 -12.14 -13.58
C HIS A 653 17.88 -12.42 -12.23
N VAL A 654 16.62 -12.83 -12.22
CA VAL A 654 15.85 -13.07 -11.00
C VAL A 654 15.23 -14.46 -11.03
N GLU A 655 15.57 -15.28 -10.05
CA GLU A 655 15.01 -16.61 -9.83
C GLU A 655 14.16 -16.61 -8.57
N HIS A 656 12.95 -17.17 -8.69
CA HIS A 656 11.92 -17.12 -7.65
C HIS A 656 10.90 -18.22 -7.92
N SER A 657 10.39 -18.88 -6.88
CA SER A 657 9.51 -20.06 -7.01
C SER A 657 8.17 -19.79 -7.72
N SER A 658 7.74 -18.54 -7.83
CA SER A 658 6.57 -18.14 -8.63
C SER A 658 6.83 -18.01 -10.13
N LEU A 659 8.05 -18.28 -10.61
CA LEU A 659 8.45 -18.12 -11.99
C LEU A 659 8.82 -19.48 -12.58
N GLU A 660 8.26 -19.83 -13.73
CA GLU A 660 8.64 -21.05 -14.46
C GLU A 660 10.08 -20.98 -15.01
N LYS A 661 10.62 -19.77 -15.18
CA LYS A 661 11.94 -19.48 -15.77
C LYS A 661 12.52 -18.19 -15.17
N THR A 662 13.85 -18.09 -15.11
CA THR A 662 14.60 -16.90 -14.71
C THR A 662 14.10 -15.65 -15.45
N LEU A 663 13.70 -14.61 -14.70
CA LEU A 663 13.29 -13.32 -15.26
C LEU A 663 14.53 -12.48 -15.58
N VAL A 664 14.77 -12.25 -16.87
CA VAL A 664 15.93 -11.49 -17.37
C VAL A 664 15.49 -10.08 -17.76
N VAL A 665 16.12 -9.07 -17.15
CA VAL A 665 15.83 -7.64 -17.42
C VAL A 665 17.11 -6.92 -17.86
N PRO A 666 17.22 -6.53 -19.15
CA PRO A 666 18.40 -5.81 -19.64
C PRO A 666 18.43 -4.36 -19.12
N PHE A 667 19.64 -3.84 -18.94
CA PHE A 667 19.88 -2.42 -18.67
C PHE A 667 20.02 -1.64 -19.98
N GLU A 668 19.16 -0.65 -20.20
CA GLU A 668 19.20 0.24 -21.37
C GLU A 668 19.72 1.64 -20.97
N TYR A 669 20.83 2.08 -21.56
CA TYR A 669 21.42 3.39 -21.29
C TYR A 669 20.62 4.51 -22.00
N ASN A 670 19.80 5.24 -21.24
CA ASN A 670 18.87 6.25 -21.76
C ASN A 670 19.59 7.56 -22.17
N ASN A 671 20.18 7.57 -23.36
CA ASN A 671 21.11 8.60 -23.80
C ASN A 671 20.42 9.87 -24.35
N ARG A 672 19.77 10.65 -23.48
CA ARG A 672 19.15 11.95 -23.82
C ARG A 672 20.12 12.94 -24.50
N SER A 673 21.42 12.80 -24.27
CA SER A 673 22.47 13.67 -24.83
C SER A 673 22.65 13.53 -26.35
N ILE A 674 22.35 12.35 -26.93
CA ILE A 674 22.51 12.12 -28.38
C ILE A 674 21.58 13.01 -29.21
N LEU A 675 20.37 13.31 -28.73
CA LEU A 675 19.39 14.11 -29.48
C LEU A 675 19.89 15.55 -29.71
N TYR A 676 20.55 16.14 -28.70
CA TYR A 676 21.16 17.47 -28.79
C TYR A 676 22.37 17.54 -29.71
N ILE A 677 23.00 16.40 -30.04
CA ILE A 677 24.12 16.31 -30.98
C ILE A 677 23.61 16.08 -32.41
N ILE A 678 22.57 15.25 -32.59
CA ILE A 678 22.02 14.94 -33.92
C ILE A 678 21.32 16.17 -34.54
N ILE A 679 20.54 16.95 -33.77
CA ILE A 679 19.82 18.13 -34.29
C ILE A 679 20.75 19.14 -35.01
N PRO A 680 21.85 19.63 -34.40
CA PRO A 680 22.75 20.56 -35.08
C PRO A 680 23.54 19.91 -36.23
N ILE A 681 23.88 18.62 -36.16
CA ILE A 681 24.54 17.91 -37.27
C ILE A 681 23.59 17.81 -38.48
N CYS A 682 22.33 17.43 -38.27
CA CYS A 682 21.32 17.40 -39.32
C CYS A 682 21.07 18.81 -39.90
N GLY A 683 21.01 19.84 -39.05
CA GLY A 683 20.89 21.24 -39.49
C GLY A 683 22.07 21.70 -40.36
N ALA A 684 23.30 21.42 -39.92
CA ALA A 684 24.52 21.77 -40.65
C ALA A 684 24.62 21.04 -42.01
N LEU A 685 24.29 19.74 -42.05
CA LEU A 685 24.25 18.97 -43.29
C LEU A 685 23.19 19.51 -44.27
N LEU A 686 22.02 19.90 -43.77
CA LEU A 686 20.94 20.46 -44.60
C LEU A 686 21.34 21.82 -45.20
N LEU A 687 22.01 22.68 -44.41
CA LEU A 687 22.59 23.95 -44.89
C LEU A 687 23.71 23.74 -45.92
N LEU A 688 24.62 22.79 -45.70
CA LEU A 688 25.66 22.43 -46.67
C LEU A 688 25.07 21.94 -48.00
N MET A 689 24.00 21.13 -47.95
CA MET A 689 23.31 20.64 -49.15
C MET A 689 22.56 21.76 -49.89
N ILE A 690 21.96 22.73 -49.18
CA ILE A 690 21.40 23.94 -49.81
C ILE A 690 22.51 24.76 -50.49
N GLY A 691 23.65 24.96 -49.82
CA GLY A 691 24.80 25.66 -50.38
C GLY A 691 25.36 24.99 -51.65
N LEU A 692 25.53 23.66 -51.63
CA LEU A 692 25.93 22.87 -52.79
C LEU A 692 24.91 22.92 -53.93
N GLY A 693 23.61 22.82 -53.62
CA GLY A 693 22.54 22.95 -54.61
C GLY A 693 22.55 24.31 -55.30
N LEU A 694 22.64 25.40 -54.52
CA LEU A 694 22.75 26.76 -55.04
C LEU A 694 24.03 26.97 -55.86
N PHE A 695 25.17 26.44 -55.42
CA PHE A 695 26.44 26.52 -56.15
C PHE A 695 26.36 25.83 -57.52
N LEU A 696 25.83 24.61 -57.57
CA LEU A 696 25.64 23.86 -58.82
C LEU A 696 24.62 24.54 -59.74
N PHE A 697 23.52 25.07 -59.20
CA PHE A 697 22.52 25.83 -59.96
C PHE A 697 23.12 27.11 -60.56
N LYS A 698 23.97 27.82 -59.81
CA LYS A 698 24.68 29.02 -60.29
C LYS A 698 25.74 28.69 -61.35
N LYS A 699 26.38 27.52 -61.26
CA LYS A 699 27.37 27.03 -62.24
C LYS A 699 26.72 26.50 -63.54
N GLY A 700 25.46 26.03 -63.47
CA GLY A 700 24.65 25.63 -64.62
C GLY A 700 24.03 26.78 -65.42
N LYS A 701 24.24 28.05 -65.01
CA LYS A 701 23.62 29.24 -65.62
C LYS A 701 24.62 30.18 -66.31
N LYS A 702 25.63 29.60 -66.97
CA LYS A 702 26.48 30.29 -67.95
C LYS A 702 26.04 29.87 -69.36
N ASP A 703 25.20 30.69 -69.98
CA ASP A 703 24.73 30.50 -71.35
C ASP A 703 25.80 30.91 -72.40
N PRO A 704 25.69 30.43 -73.66
CA PRO A 704 26.75 30.55 -74.66
C PRO A 704 26.53 31.69 -75.67
N ASN A 705 27.59 32.45 -76.02
CA ASN A 705 27.89 32.89 -77.40
C ASN A 705 29.13 33.80 -77.51
N GLY A 706 29.77 33.74 -78.69
CA GLY A 706 30.79 34.66 -79.20
C GLY A 706 32.22 34.43 -78.70
N SER A 707 33.29 34.54 -79.50
CA SER A 707 33.49 34.61 -80.96
C SER A 707 35.00 34.82 -81.18
N TYR A 708 35.54 34.30 -82.29
CA TYR A 708 36.88 34.56 -82.86
C TYR A 708 37.63 35.84 -82.42
N GLN A 709 38.93 35.72 -82.12
CA GLN A 709 39.97 36.20 -83.05
C GLN A 709 41.39 35.64 -82.79
N SER A 710 42.23 35.77 -83.83
CA SER A 710 43.67 35.44 -83.85
C SER A 710 44.50 36.66 -83.41
N GLY A 711 45.70 36.45 -82.84
CA GLY A 711 46.60 37.54 -82.44
C GLY A 711 47.98 37.06 -81.99
N SER A 712 48.99 37.41 -82.78
CA SER A 712 50.38 36.95 -82.71
C SER A 712 51.33 37.87 -81.91
N THR A 713 52.21 37.25 -81.12
CA THR A 713 53.65 37.60 -80.90
C THR A 713 54.08 38.90 -80.18
N GLU A 714 54.80 38.70 -79.06
CA GLU A 714 55.94 39.48 -78.50
C GLU A 714 55.75 40.84 -77.76
N PRO A 715 56.74 41.26 -76.91
CA PRO A 715 56.47 42.02 -75.68
C PRO A 715 57.31 43.31 -75.50
N HIS A 716 57.34 43.81 -74.24
CA HIS A 716 58.25 44.79 -73.59
C HIS A 716 57.75 46.23 -73.30
N ILE A 717 57.65 46.49 -71.98
CA ILE A 717 58.27 47.58 -71.19
C ILE A 717 57.78 49.05 -71.30
N GLU A 718 57.50 49.60 -70.10
CA GLU A 718 57.61 50.99 -69.57
C GLU A 718 57.76 52.16 -70.60
N ASN A 719 56.91 53.19 -70.55
CA ASN A 719 56.55 54.02 -69.39
C ASN A 719 55.12 54.58 -69.46
#